data_AF-A0A9P4S7L6-F1
#
_entry.id   AF-A0A9P4S7L6-F1
#
_cell.length_a   1.000
_cell.length_b   1.000
_cell.length_c   1.000
_cell.angle_alpha   90.00
_cell.angle_beta   90.00
_cell.angle_gamma   90.00
#
_symmetry.space_group_name_H-M   'P 1'
#
loop_
_entity.id
_entity.type
_entity.pdbx_description
1 polymer ?
#
loop_
_entity_poly.entity_id
_entity_poly.type
_entity_poly.pdbx_seq_one_letter_code
_entity_poly.pdbx_strand_id
1 'polypeptide(L)'
;MATTKVFSLEGKGLKLDTAGDIEPHIAALKANDDVEEIHFLGNTLGIGACEALAEVLKTKKKLRHANFADIFTARLLSEIPLALQALVDALVTLPDLNTVNLSDNAFGLNTSAPLVSFLSQHVPLQHLILNNNGLGPEAGTLVADALVSLAAKKIAAGPNTPKLETVICGRNRLENGSMKAWARAYAAHNGVKEIKMVQNGIRQEGITHLLQEGLNHAKDIQVLDLQDNTFTATGARALADVVPTWPKLKELGVGDCLLGARGGVMLGNALEKGENPELEVLRLQYNDIDIKGVKGIAAGLSKVPKLRRVELNGNKFSEEDDAVDKIRDTLVERRDDAGISAEDGEETWGLDELDELDDESDDEDKEEEDEKETVLKRADEAEDEKVAQKQDKGVDELANLLGKTYLLRRAAFKVISSQPQSFLPKTRSITTVTKQTFHQRQQWAVSPLQRRFASEDAAREEAKLSEDQVGDETVPSEESSKNHATVDSLINSARQTASEAADAISATSQGVAESARNAGAATSFSRSQSTAPSIVQPSDCTLYVGNLFFEVTADTLKREFGQFGPIKYTKIIYDPRGLSKGFGYVEFENKEDAAKALERLNQQIFEGRRMTVQYHKRSERSETRGVPKYERKPTEPSKTLFIGNMSFEMSDKDLNDLFREIRNVLDVRVAIDRRTGQPRGFAHADFIDVASAERAKELLNDKEIYGRRLRVDFGKRSAREPGTDGAPQQDTGSTPQ
;
A
#
# COMPACT_ATOMS: atom_id res chain seq x y z
N MET A 1 17.90 -36.51 37.49
CA MET A 1 17.37 -36.83 36.15
C MET A 1 18.22 -36.10 35.13
N ALA A 2 18.22 -36.49 33.85
CA ALA A 2 18.88 -35.68 32.83
C ALA A 2 18.11 -34.35 32.67
N THR A 3 18.80 -33.21 32.77
CA THR A 3 18.22 -31.91 32.45
C THR A 3 18.03 -31.82 30.94
N THR A 4 16.78 -31.70 30.48
CA THR A 4 16.50 -31.53 29.05
C THR A 4 16.93 -30.14 28.62
N LYS A 5 17.85 -30.06 27.65
CA LYS A 5 18.31 -28.78 27.07
C LYS A 5 17.20 -28.00 26.36
N VAL A 6 16.19 -28.71 25.88
CA VAL A 6 14.98 -28.15 25.25
C VAL A 6 13.85 -28.09 26.28
N PHE A 7 13.13 -26.97 26.30
CA PHE A 7 11.84 -26.81 26.96
C PHE A 7 10.77 -26.46 25.93
N SER A 8 9.66 -27.21 25.88
CA SER A 8 8.63 -27.01 24.85
C SER A 8 7.20 -27.03 25.42
N LEU A 9 6.43 -26.01 25.03
CA LEU A 9 4.97 -25.95 25.14
C LEU A 9 4.28 -26.06 23.76
N GLU A 10 5.02 -26.44 22.73
CA GLU A 10 4.61 -26.48 21.33
C GLU A 10 3.33 -27.28 21.07
N GLY A 11 2.42 -26.70 20.29
CA GLY A 11 1.17 -27.34 19.84
C GLY A 11 0.12 -27.59 20.93
N LYS A 12 0.29 -27.04 22.14
CA LYS A 12 -0.61 -27.34 23.28
C LYS A 12 -1.90 -26.51 23.30
N GLY A 13 -2.03 -25.49 22.45
CA GLY A 13 -3.26 -24.68 22.33
C GLY A 13 -3.62 -23.90 23.59
N LEU A 14 -2.65 -23.62 24.47
CA LEU A 14 -2.89 -22.99 25.77
C LEU A 14 -3.24 -21.52 25.58
N LYS A 15 -4.35 -21.07 26.16
CA LYS A 15 -4.65 -19.64 26.31
C LYS A 15 -4.17 -19.15 27.68
N LEU A 16 -3.15 -18.30 27.67
CA LEU A 16 -2.41 -17.86 28.85
C LEU A 16 -2.53 -16.33 28.94
N ASP A 17 -3.55 -15.82 29.61
CA ASP A 17 -3.82 -14.38 29.69
C ASP A 17 -2.98 -13.69 30.78
N THR A 18 -2.80 -14.34 31.93
CA THR A 18 -2.18 -13.80 33.14
C THR A 18 -0.93 -14.57 33.57
N ALA A 19 -0.20 -13.98 34.53
CA ALA A 19 0.92 -14.66 35.19
C ALA A 19 0.51 -15.98 35.88
N GLY A 20 -0.71 -16.05 36.43
CA GLY A 20 -1.20 -17.25 37.11
C GLY A 20 -1.50 -18.42 36.17
N ASP A 21 -1.84 -18.13 34.91
CA ASP A 21 -2.17 -19.16 33.91
C ASP A 21 -0.89 -19.83 33.38
N ILE A 22 0.18 -19.05 33.16
CA ILE A 22 1.45 -19.58 32.63
C ILE A 22 2.32 -20.26 33.69
N GLU A 23 2.23 -19.84 34.96
CA GLU A 23 3.07 -20.32 36.07
C GLU A 23 3.18 -21.86 36.17
N PRO A 24 2.09 -22.65 36.11
CA PRO A 24 2.17 -24.12 36.20
C PRO A 24 2.91 -24.74 35.02
N HIS A 25 2.85 -24.12 33.85
CA HIS A 25 3.48 -24.61 32.62
C HIS A 25 4.97 -24.27 32.55
N ILE A 26 5.39 -23.12 33.08
CA ILE A 26 6.80 -22.70 33.10
C ILE A 26 7.56 -23.13 34.36
N ALA A 27 6.93 -23.82 35.32
CA ALA A 27 7.60 -24.32 36.52
C ALA A 27 8.84 -25.19 36.22
N ALA A 28 8.77 -26.03 35.18
CA ALA A 28 9.90 -26.84 34.72
C ALA A 28 11.01 -26.00 34.05
N LEU A 29 10.65 -24.92 33.33
CA LEU A 29 11.60 -23.95 32.80
C LEU A 29 12.29 -23.19 33.94
N LYS A 30 11.55 -22.75 34.96
CA LYS A 30 12.11 -22.08 36.15
C LYS A 30 13.15 -22.95 36.85
N ALA A 31 12.84 -24.24 37.07
CA ALA A 31 13.70 -25.17 37.80
C ALA A 31 14.95 -25.66 37.05
N ASN A 32 15.06 -25.41 35.72
CA ASN A 32 16.17 -25.89 34.90
C ASN A 32 16.99 -24.73 34.33
N ASP A 33 18.24 -24.57 34.76
CA ASP A 33 19.17 -23.54 34.27
C ASP A 33 20.04 -24.02 33.09
N ASP A 34 19.95 -25.30 32.71
CA ASP A 34 20.64 -25.90 31.57
C ASP A 34 19.82 -25.85 30.25
N VAL A 35 18.77 -25.03 30.21
CA VAL A 35 17.96 -24.85 29.00
C VAL A 35 18.71 -24.00 27.97
N GLU A 36 18.97 -24.61 26.82
CA GLU A 36 19.57 -23.99 25.64
C GLU A 36 18.49 -23.59 24.61
N GLU A 37 17.28 -24.17 24.67
CA GLU A 37 16.24 -23.99 23.64
C GLU A 37 14.82 -23.91 24.24
N ILE A 38 14.02 -22.94 23.78
CA ILE A 38 12.60 -22.79 24.19
C ILE A 38 11.65 -22.75 22.99
N HIS A 39 10.55 -23.50 23.06
CA HIS A 39 9.51 -23.56 22.03
C HIS A 39 8.13 -23.23 22.63
N PHE A 40 7.46 -22.21 22.09
CA PHE A 40 6.13 -21.75 22.53
C PHE A 40 5.06 -21.74 21.42
N LEU A 41 5.41 -22.16 20.19
CA LEU A 41 4.53 -22.25 19.01
C LEU A 41 3.16 -22.87 19.29
N GLY A 42 2.09 -22.30 18.74
CA GLY A 42 0.73 -22.85 18.83
C GLY A 42 0.09 -22.66 20.21
N ASN A 43 0.31 -21.50 20.82
CA ASN A 43 -0.31 -21.08 22.09
C ASN A 43 -0.70 -19.60 22.01
N THR A 44 -1.64 -19.15 22.85
CA THR A 44 -2.08 -17.74 22.90
C THR A 44 -1.56 -17.06 24.17
N LEU A 45 -0.52 -16.25 24.07
CA LEU A 45 0.09 -15.55 25.21
C LEU A 45 -0.43 -14.11 25.33
N GLY A 46 -0.81 -13.71 26.55
CA GLY A 46 -1.20 -12.35 26.91
C GLY A 46 -0.08 -11.56 27.59
N ILE A 47 -0.35 -10.29 27.91
CA ILE A 47 0.63 -9.37 28.50
C ILE A 47 1.19 -9.93 29.81
N GLY A 48 0.32 -10.29 30.77
CA GLY A 48 0.75 -10.81 32.07
C GLY A 48 1.46 -12.17 32.00
N ALA A 49 1.13 -12.99 31.00
CA ALA A 49 1.85 -14.24 30.74
C ALA A 49 3.24 -13.97 30.14
N CYS A 50 3.36 -13.02 29.21
CA CYS A 50 4.64 -12.60 28.63
C CYS A 50 5.55 -11.92 29.67
N GLU A 51 5.00 -11.10 30.57
CA GLU A 51 5.74 -10.50 31.69
C GLU A 51 6.27 -11.57 32.66
N ALA A 52 5.43 -12.53 33.06
CA ALA A 52 5.84 -13.63 33.92
C ALA A 52 6.90 -14.54 33.27
N LEU A 53 6.77 -14.80 31.96
CA LEU A 53 7.77 -15.53 31.18
C LEU A 53 9.07 -14.72 31.08
N ALA A 54 9.01 -13.43 30.78
CA ALA A 54 10.16 -12.53 30.62
C ALA A 54 11.08 -12.53 31.86
N GLU A 55 10.52 -12.53 33.08
CA GLU A 55 11.32 -12.65 34.30
C GLU A 55 12.04 -14.01 34.41
N VAL A 56 11.45 -15.10 33.91
CA VAL A 56 12.15 -16.40 33.81
C VAL A 56 13.24 -16.35 32.74
N LEU A 57 12.93 -15.85 31.54
CA LEU A 57 13.89 -15.78 30.43
C LEU A 57 15.19 -15.08 30.85
N LYS A 58 15.09 -13.94 31.57
CA LYS A 58 16.23 -13.19 32.09
C LYS A 58 17.23 -14.04 32.90
N THR A 59 16.79 -15.12 33.53
CA THR A 59 17.67 -16.04 34.30
C THR A 59 18.42 -17.04 33.43
N LYS A 60 17.88 -17.43 32.26
CA LYS A 60 18.36 -18.54 31.44
C LYS A 60 19.52 -18.12 30.53
N LYS A 61 20.67 -17.83 31.13
CA LYS A 61 21.85 -17.29 30.43
C LYS A 61 22.45 -18.23 29.37
N LYS A 62 22.19 -19.53 29.45
CA LYS A 62 22.59 -20.52 28.44
C LYS A 62 21.64 -20.61 27.24
N LEU A 63 20.55 -19.83 27.19
CA LEU A 63 19.58 -19.92 26.11
C LEU A 63 20.19 -19.47 24.78
N ARG A 64 20.10 -20.33 23.77
CA ARG A 64 20.67 -20.19 22.42
C ARG A 64 19.60 -20.02 21.34
N HIS A 65 18.48 -20.72 21.47
CA HIS A 65 17.36 -20.70 20.52
C HIS A 65 16.05 -20.32 21.22
N ALA A 66 15.32 -19.33 20.69
CA ALA A 66 13.99 -18.96 21.15
C ALA A 66 12.98 -18.99 20.00
N ASN A 67 12.05 -19.96 20.05
CA ASN A 67 10.96 -20.10 19.11
C ASN A 67 9.64 -19.57 19.70
N PHE A 68 9.32 -18.34 19.28
CA PHE A 68 8.11 -17.59 19.59
C PHE A 68 7.28 -17.29 18.32
N ALA A 69 7.36 -18.16 17.30
CA ALA A 69 6.37 -18.11 16.23
C ALA A 69 4.96 -18.47 16.76
N ASP A 70 3.91 -17.97 16.14
CA ASP A 70 2.50 -18.29 16.45
C ASP A 70 2.16 -18.25 17.97
N ILE A 71 2.49 -17.14 18.65
CA ILE A 71 2.18 -16.93 20.08
C ILE A 71 1.07 -15.90 20.35
N PHE A 72 0.70 -15.10 19.35
CA PHE A 72 -0.27 -14.01 19.48
C PHE A 72 -1.58 -14.23 18.69
N THR A 73 -1.91 -15.49 18.41
CA THR A 73 -3.21 -15.89 17.86
C THR A 73 -4.38 -15.31 18.66
N ALA A 74 -5.36 -14.73 17.98
CA ALA A 74 -6.55 -14.11 18.58
C ALA A 74 -6.31 -13.04 19.67
N ARG A 75 -5.10 -12.47 19.79
CA ARG A 75 -4.86 -11.28 20.65
C ARG A 75 -5.39 -10.00 20.03
N LEU A 76 -5.63 -8.99 20.86
CA LEU A 76 -5.94 -7.65 20.38
C LEU A 76 -4.66 -6.94 19.92
N LEU A 77 -4.72 -6.23 18.79
CA LEU A 77 -3.58 -5.49 18.21
C LEU A 77 -2.98 -4.40 19.16
N SER A 78 -3.73 -4.00 20.19
CA SER A 78 -3.28 -3.11 21.27
C SER A 78 -2.47 -3.82 22.37
N GLU A 79 -2.63 -5.13 22.55
CA GLU A 79 -1.90 -5.93 23.54
C GLU A 79 -0.54 -6.40 23.03
N ILE A 80 -0.50 -6.81 21.75
CA ILE A 80 0.69 -7.43 21.13
C ILE A 80 1.96 -6.58 21.30
N PRO A 81 1.96 -5.23 21.12
CA PRO A 81 3.16 -4.42 21.35
C PRO A 81 3.69 -4.50 22.78
N LEU A 82 2.81 -4.55 23.79
CA LEU A 82 3.21 -4.61 25.20
C LEU A 82 3.72 -6.02 25.58
N ALA A 83 3.01 -7.06 25.14
CA ALA A 83 3.40 -8.44 25.34
C ALA A 83 4.74 -8.77 24.65
N LEU A 84 4.94 -8.30 23.41
CA LEU A 84 6.19 -8.42 22.67
C LEU A 84 7.32 -7.63 23.34
N GLN A 85 7.09 -6.40 23.79
CA GLN A 85 8.08 -5.58 24.48
C GLN A 85 8.67 -6.32 25.70
N ALA A 86 7.80 -6.89 26.54
CA ALA A 86 8.21 -7.66 27.72
C ALA A 86 9.11 -8.86 27.36
N LEU A 87 8.75 -9.63 26.32
CA LEU A 87 9.57 -10.74 25.84
C LEU A 87 10.93 -10.25 25.31
N VAL A 88 10.94 -9.30 24.38
CA VAL A 88 12.19 -8.92 23.71
C VAL A 88 13.16 -8.19 24.62
N ASP A 89 12.68 -7.40 25.59
CA ASP A 89 13.53 -6.78 26.61
C ASP A 89 14.19 -7.82 27.53
N ALA A 90 13.57 -9.00 27.73
CA ALA A 90 14.24 -10.12 28.38
C ALA A 90 15.31 -10.76 27.48
N LEU A 91 15.02 -10.94 26.18
CA LEU A 91 15.93 -11.55 25.21
C LEU A 91 17.23 -10.77 25.01
N VAL A 92 17.19 -9.42 25.02
CA VAL A 92 18.41 -8.57 24.98
C VAL A 92 19.38 -8.87 26.14
N THR A 93 18.89 -9.42 27.27
CA THR A 93 19.75 -9.76 28.42
C THR A 93 20.51 -11.08 28.30
N LEU A 94 20.36 -11.81 27.19
CA LEU A 94 20.85 -13.19 27.03
C LEU A 94 22.10 -13.23 26.12
N PRO A 95 23.28 -13.60 26.64
CA PRO A 95 24.55 -13.42 25.93
C PRO A 95 24.75 -14.40 24.77
N ASP A 96 24.18 -15.61 24.86
CA ASP A 96 24.39 -16.70 23.90
C ASP A 96 23.21 -16.91 22.94
N LEU A 97 22.15 -16.10 23.06
CA LEU A 97 20.91 -16.20 22.28
C LEU A 97 21.17 -15.78 20.82
N ASN A 98 21.37 -16.76 19.97
CA ASN A 98 21.78 -16.55 18.58
C ASN A 98 20.64 -16.73 17.58
N THR A 99 19.59 -17.47 17.93
CA THR A 99 18.43 -17.71 17.05
C THR A 99 17.15 -17.22 17.70
N VAL A 100 16.41 -16.38 16.98
CA VAL A 100 15.08 -15.91 17.39
C VAL A 100 14.10 -16.06 16.24
N ASN A 101 13.06 -16.87 16.46
CA ASN A 101 11.91 -16.98 15.58
C ASN A 101 10.71 -16.28 16.21
N LEU A 102 10.09 -15.37 15.45
CA LEU A 102 8.93 -14.57 15.82
C LEU A 102 7.85 -14.61 14.73
N SER A 103 7.93 -15.58 13.81
CA SER A 103 7.05 -15.71 12.64
C SER A 103 5.57 -15.87 12.97
N ASP A 104 4.70 -15.64 12.00
CA ASP A 104 3.25 -15.91 12.07
C ASP A 104 2.50 -15.12 13.16
N ASN A 105 3.16 -14.10 13.75
CA ASN A 105 2.55 -13.17 14.69
C ASN A 105 2.12 -11.89 13.96
N ALA A 106 0.85 -11.49 14.13
CA ALA A 106 0.26 -10.30 13.50
C ALA A 106 0.84 -8.98 14.08
N PHE A 107 2.00 -8.57 13.56
CA PHE A 107 2.81 -7.49 14.09
C PHE A 107 2.45 -6.11 13.54
N GLY A 108 2.39 -5.97 12.21
CA GLY A 108 2.14 -4.69 11.53
C GLY A 108 3.03 -3.54 11.99
N LEU A 109 2.54 -2.30 11.88
CA LEU A 109 3.31 -1.11 12.23
C LEU A 109 3.46 -0.90 13.76
N ASN A 110 2.46 -1.29 14.55
CA ASN A 110 2.39 -0.97 15.99
C ASN A 110 3.47 -1.66 16.85
N THR A 111 4.00 -2.80 16.38
CA THR A 111 5.06 -3.58 17.06
C THR A 111 6.47 -3.22 16.57
N SER A 112 6.59 -2.30 15.60
CA SER A 112 7.88 -1.87 15.07
C SER A 112 8.81 -1.31 16.15
N ALA A 113 8.29 -0.61 17.16
CA ALA A 113 9.12 -0.07 18.25
C ALA A 113 9.77 -1.16 19.12
N PRO A 114 9.06 -2.17 19.65
CA PRO A 114 9.67 -3.36 20.25
C PRO A 114 10.71 -4.05 19.36
N LEU A 115 10.39 -4.30 18.08
CA LEU A 115 11.29 -4.97 17.13
C LEU A 115 12.56 -4.15 16.88
N VAL A 116 12.45 -2.84 16.69
CA VAL A 116 13.59 -1.92 16.51
C VAL A 116 14.45 -1.85 17.79
N SER A 117 13.82 -1.81 18.97
CA SER A 117 14.54 -1.85 20.25
C SER A 117 15.39 -3.12 20.36
N PHE A 118 14.81 -4.28 20.07
CA PHE A 118 15.49 -5.57 20.09
C PHE A 118 16.58 -5.68 19.03
N LEU A 119 16.21 -5.57 17.75
CA LEU A 119 17.10 -5.82 16.62
C LEU A 119 18.29 -4.86 16.61
N SER A 120 18.08 -3.58 16.94
CA SER A 120 19.19 -2.62 17.01
C SER A 120 20.15 -2.84 18.18
N GLN A 121 19.85 -3.74 19.13
CA GLN A 121 20.64 -3.99 20.35
C GLN A 121 21.20 -5.40 20.48
N HIS A 122 20.56 -6.42 19.93
CA HIS A 122 20.87 -7.82 20.22
C HIS A 122 22.11 -8.37 19.47
N VAL A 123 23.30 -7.94 19.91
CA VAL A 123 24.61 -8.30 19.33
C VAL A 123 24.82 -9.81 19.08
N PRO A 124 24.34 -10.77 19.91
CA PRO A 124 24.55 -12.21 19.68
C PRO A 124 23.79 -12.81 18.48
N LEU A 125 22.81 -12.09 17.90
CA LEU A 125 21.91 -12.59 16.85
C LEU A 125 22.66 -13.12 15.60
N GLN A 126 22.41 -14.37 15.23
CA GLN A 126 22.93 -15.03 14.03
C GLN A 126 21.80 -15.40 13.06
N HIS A 127 20.67 -15.89 13.58
CA HIS A 127 19.54 -16.35 12.78
C HIS A 127 18.27 -15.61 13.19
N LEU A 128 17.74 -14.79 12.27
CA LEU A 128 16.53 -14.02 12.46
C LEU A 128 15.42 -14.57 11.56
N ILE A 129 14.31 -14.98 12.18
CA ILE A 129 13.16 -15.53 11.48
C ILE A 129 11.92 -14.70 11.84
N LEU A 130 11.48 -13.89 10.87
CA LEU A 130 10.35 -12.97 10.91
C LEU A 130 9.46 -13.21 9.68
N ASN A 131 9.00 -14.44 9.48
CA ASN A 131 8.13 -14.79 8.35
C ASN A 131 6.67 -14.46 8.68
N ASN A 132 5.87 -14.02 7.70
CA ASN A 132 4.40 -13.89 7.85
C ASN A 132 3.96 -12.99 9.03
N ASN A 133 4.69 -11.89 9.27
CA ASN A 133 4.38 -10.94 10.35
C ASN A 133 3.53 -9.74 9.89
N GLY A 134 3.30 -9.59 8.58
CA GLY A 134 2.45 -8.53 8.02
C GLY A 134 2.99 -7.11 8.23
N LEU A 135 4.31 -6.94 8.28
CA LEU A 135 4.99 -5.69 8.62
C LEU A 135 4.61 -4.49 7.72
N GLY A 136 4.47 -4.71 6.42
CA GLY A 136 4.35 -3.64 5.42
C GLY A 136 5.68 -2.91 5.14
N PRO A 137 5.72 -2.01 4.14
CA PRO A 137 6.94 -1.32 3.74
C PRO A 137 7.49 -0.36 4.82
N GLU A 138 6.61 0.25 5.64
CA GLU A 138 7.05 1.18 6.70
C GLU A 138 7.77 0.46 7.84
N ALA A 139 7.15 -0.57 8.45
CA ALA A 139 7.81 -1.34 9.51
C ALA A 139 8.98 -2.17 8.96
N GLY A 140 8.89 -2.66 7.71
CA GLY A 140 10.01 -3.30 7.01
C GLY A 140 11.23 -2.39 6.85
N THR A 141 11.01 -1.10 6.58
CA THR A 141 12.08 -0.09 6.54
C THR A 141 12.72 0.10 7.91
N LEU A 142 11.91 0.23 8.97
CA LEU A 142 12.40 0.38 10.34
C LEU A 142 13.18 -0.84 10.83
N VAL A 143 12.72 -2.06 10.50
CA VAL A 143 13.42 -3.33 10.79
C VAL A 143 14.78 -3.37 10.07
N ALA A 144 14.84 -2.98 8.80
CA ALA A 144 16.10 -2.96 8.05
C ALA A 144 17.11 -1.92 8.59
N ASP A 145 16.66 -0.71 8.95
CA ASP A 145 17.54 0.30 9.57
C ASP A 145 17.96 -0.08 11.02
N ALA A 146 17.15 -0.86 11.74
CA ALA A 146 17.56 -1.51 12.99
C ALA A 146 18.66 -2.57 12.75
N LEU A 147 18.60 -3.33 11.65
CA LEU A 147 19.68 -4.25 11.26
C LEU A 147 20.97 -3.52 10.84
N VAL A 148 20.88 -2.37 10.15
CA VAL A 148 22.06 -1.50 9.91
C VAL A 148 22.68 -1.03 11.24
N SER A 149 21.84 -0.68 12.22
CA SER A 149 22.29 -0.31 13.57
C SER A 149 22.93 -1.49 14.32
N LEU A 150 22.44 -2.72 14.11
CA LEU A 150 23.02 -3.95 14.65
C LEU A 150 24.42 -4.22 14.07
N ALA A 151 24.62 -4.03 12.76
CA ALA A 151 25.93 -4.20 12.13
C ALA A 151 26.98 -3.29 12.78
N ALA A 152 26.64 -2.02 13.00
CA ALA A 152 27.51 -1.06 13.70
C ALA A 152 27.87 -1.52 15.12
N LYS A 153 26.93 -2.10 15.87
CA LYS A 153 27.20 -2.65 17.22
C LYS A 153 28.00 -3.94 17.20
N LYS A 154 27.76 -4.85 16.24
CA LYS A 154 28.58 -6.05 16.04
C LYS A 154 30.04 -5.69 15.72
N ILE A 155 30.26 -4.70 14.87
CA ILE A 155 31.60 -4.15 14.57
C ILE A 155 32.24 -3.56 15.84
N ALA A 156 31.48 -2.78 16.63
CA ALA A 156 31.97 -2.17 17.87
C ALA A 156 32.27 -3.19 18.99
N ALA A 157 31.59 -4.34 19.00
CA ALA A 157 31.84 -5.45 19.93
C ALA A 157 33.13 -6.24 19.59
N GLY A 158 33.66 -6.10 18.37
CA GLY A 158 34.97 -6.61 17.97
C GLY A 158 34.92 -7.86 17.08
N PRO A 159 36.09 -8.32 16.58
CA PRO A 159 36.18 -9.29 15.48
C PRO A 159 35.73 -10.72 15.83
N ASN A 160 35.63 -11.06 17.13
CA ASN A 160 35.13 -12.36 17.59
C ASN A 160 33.59 -12.40 17.70
N THR A 161 32.90 -11.29 17.40
CA THR A 161 31.43 -11.22 17.44
C THR A 161 30.86 -12.05 16.29
N PRO A 162 29.88 -12.94 16.55
CA PRO A 162 29.26 -13.72 15.48
C PRO A 162 28.55 -12.79 14.46
N LYS A 163 28.66 -13.11 13.17
CA LYS A 163 27.97 -12.38 12.10
C LYS A 163 26.47 -12.67 12.12
N LEU A 164 25.67 -11.88 11.40
CA LEU A 164 24.32 -12.30 11.01
C LEU A 164 24.46 -13.30 9.86
N GLU A 165 23.84 -14.48 9.97
CA GLU A 165 24.00 -15.61 9.04
C GLU A 165 22.70 -16.00 8.31
N THR A 166 21.55 -15.94 8.99
CA THR A 166 20.23 -16.24 8.38
C THR A 166 19.28 -15.06 8.57
N VAL A 167 18.61 -14.64 7.49
CA VAL A 167 17.52 -13.66 7.50
C VAL A 167 16.33 -14.21 6.72
N ILE A 168 15.31 -14.68 7.44
CA ILE A 168 14.02 -15.11 6.87
C ILE A 168 13.00 -14.02 7.18
N CYS A 169 12.46 -13.36 6.15
CA CYS A 169 11.57 -12.21 6.25
C CYS A 169 10.49 -12.19 5.16
N GLY A 170 9.99 -13.37 4.78
CA GLY A 170 8.93 -13.55 3.78
C GLY A 170 7.53 -13.14 4.28
N ARG A 171 6.56 -13.10 3.35
CA ARG A 171 5.12 -12.91 3.62
C ARG A 171 4.79 -11.63 4.42
N ASN A 172 5.61 -10.59 4.27
CA ASN A 172 5.54 -9.36 5.06
C ASN A 172 5.02 -8.14 4.30
N ARG A 173 4.79 -8.24 2.98
CA ARG A 173 4.50 -7.09 2.10
C ARG A 173 5.55 -5.99 2.25
N LEU A 174 6.82 -6.38 2.15
CA LEU A 174 7.94 -5.44 2.22
C LEU A 174 7.96 -4.43 1.05
N GLU A 175 7.49 -4.87 -0.13
CA GLU A 175 7.31 -4.08 -1.35
C GLU A 175 8.55 -3.28 -1.81
N ASN A 176 8.44 -2.52 -2.90
CA ASN A 176 9.52 -1.64 -3.36
C ASN A 176 9.93 -0.59 -2.30
N GLY A 177 9.01 -0.17 -1.44
CA GLY A 177 9.21 0.93 -0.49
C GLY A 177 10.37 0.70 0.49
N SER A 178 10.51 -0.53 0.99
CA SER A 178 11.54 -0.85 1.98
C SER A 178 12.88 -1.34 1.39
N MET A 179 12.94 -1.68 0.09
CA MET A 179 14.14 -2.29 -0.51
C MET A 179 15.38 -1.42 -0.41
N LYS A 180 15.24 -0.09 -0.38
CA LYS A 180 16.36 0.83 -0.17
C LYS A 180 17.00 0.72 1.22
N ALA A 181 16.25 0.25 2.22
CA ALA A 181 16.77 -0.03 3.55
C ALA A 181 17.31 -1.47 3.65
N TRP A 182 16.64 -2.46 3.05
CA TRP A 182 17.14 -3.83 2.99
C TRP A 182 18.47 -3.94 2.24
N ALA A 183 18.65 -3.20 1.13
CA ALA A 183 19.94 -3.11 0.44
C ALA A 183 21.06 -2.60 1.38
N ARG A 184 20.82 -1.54 2.16
CA ARG A 184 21.77 -1.06 3.19
C ARG A 184 22.04 -2.12 4.27
N ALA A 185 21.01 -2.85 4.70
CA ALA A 185 21.14 -3.89 5.72
C ALA A 185 22.04 -5.04 5.25
N TYR A 186 21.83 -5.55 4.03
CA TYR A 186 22.68 -6.62 3.47
C TYR A 186 24.09 -6.14 3.11
N ALA A 187 24.25 -4.90 2.62
CA ALA A 187 25.56 -4.29 2.44
C ALA A 187 26.35 -4.14 3.76
N ALA A 188 25.66 -3.93 4.89
CA ALA A 188 26.26 -3.89 6.21
C ALA A 188 26.54 -5.28 6.81
N HIS A 189 25.75 -6.31 6.46
CA HIS A 189 25.89 -7.70 6.92
C HIS A 189 26.44 -8.64 5.83
N ASN A 190 27.66 -8.36 5.36
CA ASN A 190 28.29 -9.09 4.24
C ASN A 190 28.57 -10.60 4.44
N GLY A 191 28.24 -11.19 5.59
CA GLY A 191 28.43 -12.61 5.91
C GLY A 191 27.14 -13.41 6.08
N VAL A 192 26.00 -12.87 5.63
CA VAL A 192 24.75 -13.63 5.57
C VAL A 192 24.89 -14.76 4.54
N LYS A 193 24.41 -15.94 4.91
CA LYS A 193 24.46 -17.21 4.17
C LYS A 193 23.09 -17.61 3.64
N GLU A 194 22.03 -17.36 4.40
CA GLU A 194 20.65 -17.70 4.04
C GLU A 194 19.76 -16.44 4.05
N ILE A 195 19.09 -16.20 2.94
CA ILE A 195 18.13 -15.10 2.78
C ILE A 195 16.85 -15.67 2.17
N LYS A 196 15.72 -15.50 2.86
CA LYS A 196 14.41 -15.88 2.33
C LYS A 196 13.44 -14.71 2.47
N MET A 197 13.08 -14.08 1.35
CA MET A 197 12.20 -12.90 1.29
C MET A 197 10.99 -13.15 0.37
N VAL A 198 10.50 -14.39 0.36
CA VAL A 198 9.36 -14.85 -0.45
C VAL A 198 8.06 -14.08 -0.21
N GLN A 199 7.15 -14.07 -1.20
CA GLN A 199 5.77 -13.57 -1.08
C GLN A 199 5.68 -12.14 -0.50
N ASN A 200 6.56 -11.24 -0.96
CA ASN A 200 6.71 -9.88 -0.38
C ASN A 200 6.19 -8.75 -1.27
N GLY A 201 5.71 -9.07 -2.48
CA GLY A 201 5.20 -8.07 -3.43
C GLY A 201 6.25 -7.07 -3.89
N ILE A 202 7.55 -7.45 -3.82
CA ILE A 202 8.64 -6.66 -4.38
C ILE A 202 8.52 -6.71 -5.91
N ARG A 203 8.72 -5.59 -6.58
CA ARG A 203 8.64 -5.46 -8.05
C ARG A 203 10.02 -5.24 -8.66
N GLN A 204 10.07 -5.20 -9.99
CA GLN A 204 11.32 -5.18 -10.77
C GLN A 204 12.34 -4.13 -10.30
N GLU A 205 11.91 -2.92 -9.90
CA GLU A 205 12.81 -1.86 -9.40
C GLU A 205 13.35 -2.18 -8.01
N GLY A 206 12.51 -2.76 -7.14
CA GLY A 206 12.88 -3.19 -5.80
C GLY A 206 13.83 -4.39 -5.83
N ILE A 207 13.55 -5.38 -6.68
CA ILE A 207 14.41 -6.55 -6.93
C ILE A 207 15.76 -6.12 -7.50
N THR A 208 15.77 -5.27 -8.54
CA THR A 208 17.01 -4.75 -9.14
C THR A 208 17.88 -4.05 -8.10
N HIS A 209 17.30 -3.17 -7.29
CA HIS A 209 18.03 -2.44 -6.25
C HIS A 209 18.51 -3.36 -5.11
N LEU A 210 17.67 -4.31 -4.67
CA LEU A 210 18.03 -5.32 -3.66
C LEU A 210 19.23 -6.17 -4.11
N LEU A 211 19.23 -6.62 -5.36
CA LEU A 211 20.31 -7.44 -5.93
C LEU A 211 21.60 -6.63 -6.11
N GLN A 212 21.55 -5.52 -6.85
CA GLN A 212 22.75 -4.78 -7.27
C GLN A 212 23.44 -4.01 -6.13
N GLU A 213 22.66 -3.34 -5.28
CA GLU A 213 23.19 -2.50 -4.18
C GLU A 213 23.21 -3.24 -2.83
N GLY A 214 22.40 -4.29 -2.68
CA GLY A 214 22.34 -5.13 -1.47
C GLY A 214 23.14 -6.42 -1.60
N LEU A 215 22.52 -7.45 -2.20
CA LEU A 215 22.97 -8.84 -2.15
C LEU A 215 24.30 -9.09 -2.88
N ASN A 216 24.65 -8.25 -3.84
CA ASN A 216 25.99 -8.19 -4.45
C ASN A 216 27.12 -7.98 -3.40
N HIS A 217 26.84 -7.42 -2.22
CA HIS A 217 27.86 -7.30 -1.17
C HIS A 217 28.04 -8.57 -0.32
N ALA A 218 27.07 -9.50 -0.34
CA ALA A 218 27.07 -10.72 0.46
C ALA A 218 27.61 -11.92 -0.36
N LYS A 219 28.95 -12.05 -0.43
CA LYS A 219 29.62 -13.12 -1.20
C LYS A 219 29.59 -14.51 -0.55
N ASP A 220 29.13 -14.59 0.70
CA ASP A 220 29.00 -15.84 1.48
C ASP A 220 27.61 -16.50 1.38
N ILE A 221 26.70 -15.98 0.54
CA ILE A 221 25.37 -16.56 0.29
C ILE A 221 25.49 -18.01 -0.19
N GLN A 222 24.67 -18.87 0.43
CA GLN A 222 24.46 -20.29 0.13
C GLN A 222 23.00 -20.57 -0.24
N VAL A 223 22.04 -19.86 0.37
CA VAL A 223 20.61 -20.01 0.09
C VAL A 223 20.03 -18.62 -0.17
N LEU A 224 19.47 -18.42 -1.36
CA LEU A 224 18.68 -17.23 -1.68
C LEU A 224 17.31 -17.67 -2.20
N ASP A 225 16.25 -17.23 -1.52
CA ASP A 225 14.88 -17.48 -1.91
C ASP A 225 14.09 -16.16 -2.00
N LEU A 226 13.59 -15.86 -3.20
CA LEU A 226 12.84 -14.67 -3.56
C LEU A 226 11.50 -15.02 -4.24
N GLN A 227 11.02 -16.27 -4.10
CA GLN A 227 9.76 -16.76 -4.68
C GLN A 227 8.56 -15.79 -4.50
N ASP A 228 7.66 -15.68 -5.48
CA ASP A 228 6.52 -14.76 -5.47
C ASP A 228 6.93 -13.29 -5.16
N ASN A 229 7.80 -12.78 -6.03
CA ASN A 229 8.10 -11.37 -6.19
C ASN A 229 8.29 -11.10 -7.68
N THR A 230 7.83 -9.96 -8.19
CA THR A 230 7.83 -9.69 -9.64
C THR A 230 9.21 -9.24 -10.12
N PHE A 231 9.91 -10.06 -10.90
CA PHE A 231 11.23 -9.74 -11.47
C PHE A 231 11.12 -9.03 -12.82
N THR A 232 10.32 -9.57 -13.76
CA THR A 232 10.35 -9.23 -15.20
C THR A 232 11.76 -9.33 -15.82
N ALA A 233 11.91 -8.95 -17.09
CA ALA A 233 13.20 -8.91 -17.77
C ALA A 233 14.24 -8.00 -17.06
N THR A 234 13.81 -6.94 -16.36
CA THR A 234 14.73 -6.02 -15.66
C THR A 234 15.32 -6.67 -14.40
N GLY A 235 14.48 -7.29 -13.57
CA GLY A 235 14.94 -8.05 -12.40
C GLY A 235 15.72 -9.31 -12.79
N ALA A 236 15.33 -9.97 -13.89
CA ALA A 236 16.07 -11.13 -14.42
C ALA A 236 17.49 -10.74 -14.90
N ARG A 237 17.65 -9.59 -15.56
CA ARG A 237 18.97 -9.02 -15.93
C ARG A 237 19.82 -8.78 -14.68
N ALA A 238 19.25 -8.10 -13.68
CA ALA A 238 19.93 -7.85 -12.41
C ALA A 238 20.30 -9.15 -11.65
N LEU A 239 19.51 -10.21 -11.77
CA LEU A 239 19.83 -11.53 -11.22
C LEU A 239 21.00 -12.19 -11.97
N ALA A 240 20.97 -12.19 -13.30
CA ALA A 240 22.01 -12.78 -14.17
C ALA A 240 23.38 -12.07 -14.08
N ASP A 241 23.39 -10.80 -13.68
CA ASP A 241 24.60 -10.04 -13.36
C ASP A 241 25.19 -10.38 -11.99
N VAL A 242 24.34 -10.65 -10.98
CA VAL A 242 24.77 -10.80 -9.58
C VAL A 242 24.97 -12.26 -9.14
N VAL A 243 24.19 -13.22 -9.68
CA VAL A 243 24.33 -14.66 -9.41
C VAL A 243 25.75 -15.20 -9.60
N PRO A 244 26.49 -14.84 -10.69
CA PRO A 244 27.88 -15.27 -10.88
C PRO A 244 28.86 -14.72 -9.84
N THR A 245 28.40 -13.93 -8.86
CA THR A 245 29.24 -13.40 -7.79
C THR A 245 29.08 -14.14 -6.45
N TRP A 246 28.29 -15.22 -6.41
CA TRP A 246 28.04 -16.06 -5.23
C TRP A 246 28.64 -17.47 -5.40
N PRO A 247 29.96 -17.66 -5.22
CA PRO A 247 30.63 -18.94 -5.48
C PRO A 247 30.30 -20.05 -4.47
N LYS A 248 29.52 -19.74 -3.43
CA LYS A 248 29.04 -20.68 -2.40
C LYS A 248 27.55 -20.96 -2.51
N LEU A 249 26.86 -20.40 -3.51
CA LEU A 249 25.42 -20.59 -3.73
C LEU A 249 25.12 -22.09 -3.91
N LYS A 250 24.16 -22.59 -3.13
CA LYS A 250 23.65 -23.97 -3.12
C LYS A 250 22.18 -24.04 -3.54
N GLU A 251 21.36 -23.10 -3.09
CA GLU A 251 19.93 -23.04 -3.39
C GLU A 251 19.59 -21.65 -3.94
N LEU A 252 18.99 -21.63 -5.14
CA LEU A 252 18.42 -20.44 -5.76
C LEU A 252 16.93 -20.66 -6.00
N GLY A 253 16.09 -20.06 -5.15
CA GLY A 253 14.65 -20.01 -5.30
C GLY A 253 14.20 -18.70 -5.94
N VAL A 254 13.72 -18.75 -7.18
CA VAL A 254 13.05 -17.63 -7.87
C VAL A 254 11.82 -18.14 -8.64
N GLY A 255 11.05 -19.06 -8.04
CA GLY A 255 9.74 -19.49 -8.55
C GLY A 255 8.69 -18.37 -8.49
N ASP A 256 7.65 -18.46 -9.31
CA ASP A 256 6.55 -17.47 -9.36
C ASP A 256 7.01 -16.02 -9.64
N CYS A 257 8.21 -15.84 -10.19
CA CYS A 257 8.87 -14.53 -10.30
C CYS A 257 8.60 -13.77 -11.60
N LEU A 258 7.93 -14.40 -12.57
CA LEU A 258 7.68 -13.83 -13.90
C LEU A 258 8.97 -13.34 -14.58
N LEU A 259 10.01 -14.17 -14.60
CA LEU A 259 11.28 -13.88 -15.31
C LEU A 259 11.09 -13.71 -16.83
N GLY A 260 10.16 -14.47 -17.42
CA GLY A 260 9.91 -14.58 -18.85
C GLY A 260 11.00 -15.33 -19.62
N ALA A 261 10.69 -15.70 -20.87
CA ALA A 261 11.61 -16.29 -21.85
C ALA A 261 13.03 -15.69 -21.81
N ARG A 262 13.12 -14.36 -21.96
CA ARG A 262 14.39 -13.61 -21.89
C ARG A 262 15.12 -13.80 -20.56
N GLY A 263 14.39 -13.82 -19.43
CA GLY A 263 14.97 -14.02 -18.11
C GLY A 263 15.52 -15.43 -17.92
N GLY A 264 14.84 -16.45 -18.43
CA GLY A 264 15.34 -17.83 -18.48
C GLY A 264 16.66 -17.94 -19.27
N VAL A 265 16.72 -17.33 -20.47
CA VAL A 265 17.96 -17.27 -21.27
C VAL A 265 19.08 -16.51 -20.55
N MET A 266 18.78 -15.37 -19.93
CA MET A 266 19.76 -14.60 -19.15
C MET A 266 20.33 -15.39 -17.97
N LEU A 267 19.49 -16.15 -17.25
CA LEU A 267 19.92 -16.99 -16.13
C LEU A 267 20.73 -18.21 -16.61
N GLY A 268 20.32 -18.89 -17.69
CA GLY A 268 21.09 -19.97 -18.31
C GLY A 268 22.50 -19.51 -18.70
N ASN A 269 22.59 -18.37 -19.40
CA ASN A 269 23.87 -17.73 -19.76
C ASN A 269 24.69 -17.27 -18.54
N ALA A 270 24.06 -17.02 -17.39
CA ALA A 270 24.76 -16.72 -16.14
C ALA A 270 25.36 -17.99 -15.50
N LEU A 271 24.62 -19.10 -15.51
CA LEU A 271 25.09 -20.40 -15.02
C LEU A 271 26.20 -20.99 -15.91
N GLU A 272 26.16 -20.77 -17.23
CA GLU A 272 27.21 -21.22 -18.17
C GLU A 272 28.59 -20.58 -17.89
N LYS A 273 28.64 -19.43 -17.21
CA LYS A 273 29.90 -18.82 -16.73
C LYS A 273 30.65 -19.73 -15.75
N GLY A 274 29.93 -20.58 -15.01
CA GLY A 274 30.49 -21.59 -14.10
C GLY A 274 31.04 -21.06 -12.77
N GLU A 275 30.65 -19.84 -12.38
CA GLU A 275 31.06 -19.22 -11.12
C GLU A 275 30.29 -19.76 -9.89
N ASN A 276 29.33 -20.67 -10.07
CA ASN A 276 28.47 -21.23 -9.02
C ASN A 276 28.65 -22.77 -8.85
N PRO A 277 29.86 -23.30 -8.61
CA PRO A 277 30.13 -24.74 -8.63
C PRO A 277 29.44 -25.53 -7.48
N GLU A 278 29.01 -24.84 -6.43
CA GLU A 278 28.34 -25.42 -5.25
C GLU A 278 26.80 -25.53 -5.41
N LEU A 279 26.22 -25.11 -6.54
CA LEU A 279 24.77 -25.09 -6.73
C LEU A 279 24.18 -26.51 -6.70
N GLU A 280 23.26 -26.77 -5.76
CA GLU A 280 22.57 -28.05 -5.54
C GLU A 280 21.12 -28.02 -6.03
N VAL A 281 20.40 -26.91 -5.82
CA VAL A 281 18.95 -26.77 -6.04
C VAL A 281 18.64 -25.47 -6.78
N LEU A 282 17.79 -25.55 -7.81
CA LEU A 282 17.38 -24.42 -8.65
C LEU A 282 15.86 -24.44 -8.86
N ARG A 283 15.13 -23.51 -8.22
CA ARG A 283 13.66 -23.40 -8.34
C ARG A 283 13.26 -22.27 -9.27
N LEU A 284 12.59 -22.63 -10.38
CA LEU A 284 12.22 -21.77 -11.49
C LEU A 284 10.76 -21.96 -11.94
N GLN A 285 9.92 -22.61 -11.13
CA GLN A 285 8.50 -22.84 -11.42
C GLN A 285 7.73 -21.54 -11.75
N TYR A 286 6.67 -21.62 -12.56
CA TYR A 286 5.72 -20.54 -12.87
C TYR A 286 6.39 -19.19 -13.26
N ASN A 287 7.34 -19.22 -14.20
CA ASN A 287 8.15 -18.05 -14.57
C ASN A 287 7.98 -17.52 -16.00
N ASP A 288 7.05 -18.06 -16.81
CA ASP A 288 6.95 -17.76 -18.25
C ASP A 288 8.26 -18.07 -19.03
N ILE A 289 9.09 -18.99 -18.56
CA ILE A 289 10.31 -19.42 -19.27
C ILE A 289 9.92 -20.26 -20.49
N ASP A 290 10.51 -19.95 -21.64
CA ASP A 290 10.31 -20.69 -22.89
C ASP A 290 11.39 -21.75 -23.11
N ILE A 291 11.25 -22.53 -24.18
CA ILE A 291 12.24 -23.55 -24.52
C ILE A 291 13.62 -22.96 -24.89
N LYS A 292 13.72 -21.70 -25.36
CA LYS A 292 15.03 -21.01 -25.52
C LYS A 292 15.73 -20.89 -24.16
N GLY A 293 14.99 -20.51 -23.11
CA GLY A 293 15.48 -20.45 -21.74
C GLY A 293 15.88 -21.80 -21.15
N VAL A 294 15.06 -22.84 -21.32
CA VAL A 294 15.39 -24.22 -20.90
C VAL A 294 16.68 -24.70 -21.58
N LYS A 295 16.85 -24.44 -22.89
CA LYS A 295 18.06 -24.78 -23.65
C LYS A 295 19.32 -24.08 -23.11
N GLY A 296 19.19 -22.84 -22.62
CA GLY A 296 20.26 -22.14 -21.89
C GLY A 296 20.64 -22.82 -20.56
N ILE A 297 19.64 -23.21 -19.75
CA ILE A 297 19.85 -23.94 -18.49
C ILE A 297 20.51 -25.30 -18.75
N ALA A 298 20.04 -26.03 -19.77
CA ALA A 298 20.57 -27.32 -20.21
C ALA A 298 22.01 -27.24 -20.78
N ALA A 299 22.50 -26.07 -21.20
CA ALA A 299 23.91 -25.84 -21.50
C ALA A 299 24.74 -25.64 -20.22
N GLY A 300 24.21 -24.83 -19.29
CA GLY A 300 24.81 -24.53 -17.99
C GLY A 300 25.06 -25.73 -17.08
N LEU A 301 24.29 -26.83 -17.21
CA LEU A 301 24.43 -28.07 -16.40
C LEU A 301 25.87 -28.58 -16.26
N SER A 302 26.69 -28.45 -17.32
CA SER A 302 28.10 -28.87 -17.35
C SER A 302 29.02 -28.07 -16.42
N LYS A 303 28.53 -26.93 -15.91
CA LYS A 303 29.25 -25.96 -15.07
C LYS A 303 28.77 -25.94 -13.62
N VAL A 304 27.59 -26.51 -13.36
CA VAL A 304 27.00 -26.70 -12.03
C VAL A 304 26.96 -28.20 -11.69
N PRO A 305 28.11 -28.84 -11.43
CA PRO A 305 28.22 -30.30 -11.32
C PRO A 305 27.51 -30.88 -10.09
N LYS A 306 27.25 -30.05 -9.07
CA LYS A 306 26.53 -30.44 -7.85
C LYS A 306 25.00 -30.32 -7.95
N LEU A 307 24.48 -29.79 -9.06
CA LEU A 307 23.04 -29.59 -9.23
C LEU A 307 22.36 -30.95 -9.24
N ARG A 308 21.44 -31.15 -8.30
CA ARG A 308 20.71 -32.39 -8.03
C ARG A 308 19.20 -32.26 -8.23
N ARG A 309 18.64 -31.07 -7.97
CA ARG A 309 17.20 -30.77 -8.10
C ARG A 309 17.01 -29.53 -8.98
N VAL A 310 16.15 -29.65 -9.98
CA VAL A 310 15.66 -28.54 -10.79
C VAL A 310 14.15 -28.55 -10.74
N GLU A 311 13.54 -27.39 -10.57
CA GLU A 311 12.07 -27.26 -10.54
C GLU A 311 11.65 -26.24 -11.62
N LEU A 312 10.92 -26.70 -12.64
CA LEU A 312 10.54 -25.96 -13.85
C LEU A 312 9.05 -26.05 -14.19
N ASN A 313 8.20 -26.69 -13.39
CA ASN A 313 6.77 -26.80 -13.69
C ASN A 313 6.08 -25.43 -13.89
N GLY A 314 5.03 -25.38 -14.70
CA GLY A 314 4.24 -24.17 -14.98
C GLY A 314 4.93 -23.12 -15.85
N ASN A 315 5.97 -23.52 -16.58
CA ASN A 315 6.61 -22.71 -17.62
C ASN A 315 6.04 -23.03 -19.01
N LYS A 316 6.59 -22.42 -20.06
CA LYS A 316 6.02 -22.42 -21.43
C LYS A 316 6.85 -23.26 -22.40
N PHE A 317 6.80 -24.58 -22.21
CA PHE A 317 7.44 -25.57 -23.09
C PHE A 317 6.73 -26.92 -22.97
N SER A 318 6.77 -27.73 -24.03
CA SER A 318 6.35 -29.14 -23.97
C SER A 318 7.40 -29.99 -23.24
N GLU A 319 6.96 -30.95 -22.44
CA GLU A 319 7.85 -31.87 -21.72
C GLU A 319 8.63 -32.84 -22.63
N GLU A 320 8.21 -33.01 -23.89
CA GLU A 320 8.85 -33.90 -24.87
C GLU A 320 10.09 -33.31 -25.57
N ASP A 321 10.52 -32.09 -25.25
CA ASP A 321 11.68 -31.47 -25.92
C ASP A 321 13.03 -32.04 -25.42
N ASP A 322 13.95 -32.32 -26.36
CA ASP A 322 15.34 -32.78 -26.14
C ASP A 322 16.07 -32.10 -24.95
N ALA A 323 15.79 -30.81 -24.68
CA ALA A 323 16.42 -30.07 -23.60
C ALA A 323 15.88 -30.41 -22.20
N VAL A 324 14.60 -30.79 -22.10
CA VAL A 324 13.97 -31.29 -20.87
C VAL A 324 14.52 -32.67 -20.56
N ASP A 325 14.54 -33.56 -21.56
CA ASP A 325 15.17 -34.89 -21.47
C ASP A 325 16.63 -34.80 -21.03
N LYS A 326 17.42 -33.92 -21.64
CA LYS A 326 18.81 -33.71 -21.24
C LYS A 326 18.97 -33.26 -19.78
N ILE A 327 18.05 -32.46 -19.23
CA ILE A 327 18.04 -32.11 -17.81
C ILE A 327 17.68 -33.34 -16.96
N ARG A 328 16.60 -34.04 -17.31
CA ARG A 328 16.11 -35.26 -16.65
C ARG A 328 17.20 -36.33 -16.53
N ASP A 329 17.80 -36.70 -17.65
CA ASP A 329 18.88 -37.70 -17.73
C ASP A 329 20.11 -37.29 -16.91
N THR A 330 20.57 -36.04 -17.04
CA THR A 330 21.75 -35.54 -16.30
C THR A 330 21.55 -35.60 -14.79
N LEU A 331 20.32 -35.37 -14.29
CA LEU A 331 20.02 -35.41 -12.86
C LEU A 331 19.81 -36.85 -12.35
N VAL A 332 19.27 -37.73 -13.18
CA VAL A 332 19.18 -39.18 -12.90
C VAL A 332 20.55 -39.83 -12.84
N GLU A 333 21.44 -39.57 -13.81
CA GLU A 333 22.82 -40.05 -13.80
C GLU A 333 23.54 -39.66 -12.50
N ARG A 334 23.40 -38.40 -12.07
CA ARG A 334 24.00 -37.89 -10.82
C ARG A 334 23.40 -38.50 -9.55
N ARG A 335 22.11 -38.82 -9.52
CA ARG A 335 21.44 -39.51 -8.40
C ARG A 335 21.99 -40.92 -8.24
N ASP A 336 22.13 -41.62 -9.37
CA ASP A 336 22.57 -43.01 -9.41
C ASP A 336 24.08 -43.12 -9.09
N ASP A 337 24.90 -42.19 -9.58
CA ASP A 337 26.31 -42.00 -9.17
C ASP A 337 26.45 -41.69 -7.67
N ALA A 338 25.50 -40.97 -7.07
CA ALA A 338 25.44 -40.72 -5.63
C ALA A 338 24.98 -41.95 -4.82
N GLY A 339 24.54 -43.03 -5.48
CA GLY A 339 24.07 -44.26 -4.85
C GLY A 339 22.72 -44.14 -4.14
N ILE A 340 21.89 -43.16 -4.55
CA ILE A 340 20.58 -42.88 -3.96
C ILE A 340 19.50 -43.59 -4.78
N SER A 341 18.59 -44.31 -4.12
CA SER A 341 17.52 -45.01 -4.83
C SER A 341 16.49 -44.04 -5.40
N ALA A 342 15.68 -44.49 -6.37
CA ALA A 342 14.58 -43.67 -6.88
C ALA A 342 13.57 -43.32 -5.76
N GLU A 343 13.20 -44.30 -4.93
CA GLU A 343 12.25 -44.15 -3.83
C GLU A 343 12.76 -43.22 -2.70
N ASP A 344 14.06 -43.26 -2.39
CA ASP A 344 14.68 -42.36 -1.39
C ASP A 344 14.98 -40.95 -1.96
N GLY A 345 15.02 -40.81 -3.29
CA GLY A 345 15.49 -39.61 -3.98
C GLY A 345 14.39 -38.68 -4.50
N GLU A 346 13.16 -39.17 -4.69
CA GLU A 346 12.05 -38.54 -5.41
C GLU A 346 11.79 -37.06 -5.04
N GLU A 347 11.70 -36.75 -3.74
CA GLU A 347 11.45 -35.38 -3.25
C GLU A 347 12.70 -34.44 -3.34
N THR A 348 13.91 -35.00 -3.46
CA THR A 348 15.16 -34.25 -3.23
C THR A 348 16.18 -34.26 -4.39
N TRP A 349 15.84 -34.93 -5.50
CA TRP A 349 16.63 -35.08 -6.72
C TRP A 349 15.76 -34.94 -7.98
N GLY A 350 16.38 -34.91 -9.15
CA GLY A 350 15.69 -34.95 -10.45
C GLY A 350 15.08 -33.62 -10.88
N LEU A 351 14.22 -33.72 -11.90
CA LEU A 351 13.29 -32.66 -12.30
C LEU A 351 12.00 -32.79 -11.46
N ASP A 352 11.21 -31.73 -11.35
CA ASP A 352 9.84 -31.82 -10.85
C ASP A 352 8.90 -32.51 -11.86
N GLU A 353 7.73 -32.94 -11.36
CA GLU A 353 6.63 -33.35 -12.22
C GLU A 353 6.16 -32.11 -13.02
N LEU A 354 6.05 -32.27 -14.33
CA LEU A 354 5.58 -31.22 -15.24
C LEU A 354 4.10 -31.47 -15.53
N ASP A 355 3.29 -30.41 -15.51
CA ASP A 355 1.92 -30.47 -16.00
C ASP A 355 1.92 -30.51 -17.54
N GLU A 356 1.23 -31.49 -18.14
CA GLU A 356 1.01 -31.53 -19.60
C GLU A 356 0.35 -30.21 -20.06
N LEU A 357 1.02 -29.47 -20.95
CA LEU A 357 0.41 -28.31 -21.63
C LEU A 357 -0.43 -28.82 -22.81
N ASP A 358 -1.75 -28.64 -22.74
CA ASP A 358 -2.64 -28.83 -23.89
C ASP A 358 -2.17 -27.94 -25.07
N ASP A 359 -1.78 -28.55 -26.19
CA ASP A 359 -1.30 -27.89 -27.42
C ASP A 359 -2.37 -27.03 -28.17
N GLU A 360 -3.48 -26.65 -27.53
CA GLU A 360 -4.57 -25.85 -28.11
C GLU A 360 -4.25 -24.33 -28.21
N SER A 361 -3.06 -23.95 -28.69
CA SER A 361 -2.76 -22.54 -29.02
C SER A 361 -1.91 -22.32 -30.27
N ASP A 362 -2.60 -22.01 -31.36
CA ASP A 362 -2.21 -21.24 -32.55
C ASP A 362 -0.74 -21.26 -33.03
N ASP A 363 -0.49 -22.13 -34.01
CA ASP A 363 0.70 -22.11 -34.89
C ASP A 363 0.85 -20.81 -35.72
N GLU A 364 -0.14 -19.89 -35.68
CA GLU A 364 -0.15 -18.62 -36.43
C GLU A 364 0.70 -17.50 -35.79
N ASP A 365 1.02 -17.57 -34.48
CA ASP A 365 1.66 -16.44 -33.75
C ASP A 365 3.19 -16.33 -33.95
N LYS A 366 3.82 -17.36 -34.55
CA LYS A 366 5.29 -17.48 -34.69
C LYS A 366 5.96 -16.36 -35.50
N GLU A 367 5.26 -15.75 -36.46
CA GLU A 367 5.79 -14.59 -37.19
C GLU A 367 5.65 -13.27 -36.40
N GLU A 368 4.62 -13.13 -35.54
CA GLU A 368 4.51 -11.93 -34.70
C GLU A 368 5.53 -11.94 -33.53
N GLU A 369 5.90 -13.10 -32.99
CA GLU A 369 6.88 -13.18 -31.89
C GLU A 369 8.26 -12.62 -32.25
N ASP A 370 8.80 -12.92 -33.44
CA ASP A 370 10.11 -12.39 -33.87
C ASP A 370 10.05 -10.87 -34.15
N GLU A 371 8.93 -10.34 -34.65
CA GLU A 371 8.74 -8.88 -34.74
C GLU A 371 8.65 -8.23 -33.35
N LYS A 372 7.87 -8.82 -32.42
CA LYS A 372 7.80 -8.39 -31.01
C LYS A 372 9.19 -8.45 -30.36
N GLU A 373 9.97 -9.51 -30.59
CA GLU A 373 11.32 -9.69 -30.01
C GLU A 373 12.32 -8.67 -30.56
N THR A 374 12.29 -8.38 -31.87
CA THR A 374 13.19 -7.38 -32.49
C THR A 374 12.81 -5.94 -32.14
N VAL A 375 11.51 -5.62 -31.99
CA VAL A 375 11.07 -4.32 -31.46
C VAL A 375 11.50 -4.13 -30.01
N LEU A 376 11.34 -5.16 -29.16
CA LEU A 376 11.78 -5.10 -27.77
C LEU A 376 13.31 -5.07 -27.63
N LYS A 377 14.08 -5.72 -28.51
CA LYS A 377 15.56 -5.59 -28.53
C LYS A 377 15.97 -4.14 -28.84
N ARG A 378 15.33 -3.49 -29.81
CA ARG A 378 15.56 -2.06 -30.11
C ARG A 378 15.13 -1.12 -28.98
N ALA A 379 14.16 -1.53 -28.15
CA ALA A 379 13.78 -0.78 -26.96
C ALA A 379 14.86 -0.90 -25.86
N ASP A 380 15.35 -2.12 -25.58
CA ASP A 380 16.49 -2.35 -24.68
C ASP A 380 17.74 -1.58 -25.14
N GLU A 381 18.10 -1.66 -26.42
CA GLU A 381 19.22 -0.93 -27.03
C GLU A 381 19.08 0.60 -26.87
N ALA A 382 17.84 1.12 -26.92
CA ALA A 382 17.54 2.55 -26.74
C ALA A 382 17.52 3.00 -25.26
N GLU A 383 17.40 2.07 -24.30
CA GLU A 383 17.62 2.36 -22.88
C GLU A 383 19.12 2.33 -22.51
N ASP A 384 19.91 1.47 -23.15
CA ASP A 384 21.36 1.40 -22.97
C ASP A 384 22.13 2.55 -23.67
N GLU A 385 21.54 3.21 -24.69
CA GLU A 385 22.08 4.45 -25.27
C GLU A 385 22.03 5.62 -24.26
N LYS A 386 23.10 5.75 -23.46
CA LYS A 386 23.32 6.88 -22.54
C LYS A 386 23.34 8.22 -23.28
N VAL A 387 22.18 8.87 -23.34
CA VAL A 387 21.98 10.22 -23.88
C VAL A 387 23.02 11.17 -23.28
N ALA A 388 23.96 11.61 -24.11
CA ALA A 388 25.06 12.47 -23.68
C ALA A 388 24.51 13.81 -23.17
N GLN A 389 24.59 14.03 -21.85
CA GLN A 389 24.13 15.27 -21.23
C GLN A 389 24.89 16.47 -21.82
N LYS A 390 24.17 17.30 -22.57
CA LYS A 390 24.69 18.59 -23.05
C LYS A 390 25.05 19.44 -21.84
N GLN A 391 26.32 19.80 -21.69
CA GLN A 391 26.79 20.73 -20.67
C GLN A 391 26.22 22.13 -20.94
N ASP A 392 25.06 22.42 -20.37
CA ASP A 392 24.44 23.73 -20.45
C ASP A 392 24.96 24.62 -19.32
N LYS A 393 25.84 25.57 -19.69
CA LYS A 393 26.70 26.31 -18.76
C LYS A 393 25.94 27.14 -17.72
N GLY A 394 24.68 27.48 -17.99
CA GLY A 394 23.82 28.17 -17.02
C GLY A 394 23.49 27.30 -15.79
N VAL A 395 23.46 25.97 -15.94
CA VAL A 395 23.16 25.04 -14.84
C VAL A 395 24.34 24.94 -13.87
N ASP A 396 25.56 24.83 -14.38
CA ASP A 396 26.79 24.82 -13.58
C ASP A 396 27.02 26.15 -12.84
N GLU A 397 26.67 27.28 -13.46
CA GLU A 397 26.77 28.60 -12.85
C GLU A 397 25.74 28.77 -11.72
N LEU A 398 24.50 28.31 -11.91
CA LEU A 398 23.46 28.28 -10.88
C LEU A 398 23.82 27.33 -9.73
N ALA A 399 24.37 26.16 -10.02
CA ALA A 399 24.85 25.20 -9.02
C ALA A 399 25.99 25.78 -8.17
N ASN A 400 26.93 26.53 -8.78
CA ASN A 400 27.97 27.26 -8.06
C ASN A 400 27.41 28.35 -7.14
N LEU A 401 26.31 29.01 -7.54
CA LEU A 401 25.63 30.04 -6.75
C LEU A 401 24.90 29.44 -5.53
N LEU A 402 24.27 28.28 -5.71
CA LEU A 402 23.70 27.47 -4.63
C LEU A 402 24.78 26.91 -3.69
N GLY A 403 25.90 26.43 -4.20
CA GLY A 403 27.04 25.96 -3.37
C GLY A 403 27.62 27.06 -2.48
N LYS A 404 27.79 28.28 -3.00
CA LYS A 404 28.29 29.45 -2.25
C LYS A 404 27.33 29.87 -1.13
N THR A 405 26.02 29.87 -1.39
CA THR A 405 25.02 30.21 -0.35
C THR A 405 24.90 29.13 0.72
N TYR A 406 25.10 27.85 0.38
CA TYR A 406 25.14 26.75 1.36
C TYR A 406 26.37 26.83 2.28
N LEU A 407 27.55 27.17 1.73
CA LEU A 407 28.78 27.37 2.50
C LEU A 407 28.67 28.52 3.51
N LEU A 408 28.04 29.65 3.13
CA LEU A 408 27.80 30.78 4.03
C LEU A 408 26.92 30.39 5.23
N ARG A 409 25.85 29.62 5.03
CA ARG A 409 25.03 29.07 6.13
C ARG A 409 25.84 28.13 7.03
N ARG A 410 26.71 27.29 6.45
CA ARG A 410 27.52 26.32 7.21
C ARG A 410 28.67 26.97 7.99
N ALA A 411 29.18 28.11 7.53
CA ALA A 411 30.15 28.92 8.27
C ALA A 411 29.50 29.59 9.50
N ALA A 412 28.34 30.23 9.34
CA ALA A 412 27.64 30.92 10.42
C ALA A 412 27.30 29.99 11.60
N PHE A 413 26.95 28.73 11.34
CA PHE A 413 26.59 27.76 12.39
C PHE A 413 27.79 27.26 13.21
N LYS A 414 29.03 27.43 12.72
CA LYS A 414 30.26 26.93 13.38
C LYS A 414 30.93 27.96 14.32
N VAL A 415 30.33 29.14 14.47
CA VAL A 415 30.86 30.25 15.30
C VAL A 415 30.11 30.41 16.63
N ILE A 416 29.01 29.68 16.84
CA ILE A 416 28.10 29.86 18.00
C ILE A 416 28.22 28.72 19.04
N SER A 417 28.95 27.64 18.76
CA SER A 417 28.94 26.39 19.55
C SER A 417 30.29 25.96 20.16
N SER A 418 31.16 26.91 20.53
CA SER A 418 32.44 26.62 21.19
C SER A 418 32.64 27.40 22.50
N GLN A 419 32.61 26.71 23.64
CA GLN A 419 33.12 27.24 24.91
C GLN A 419 34.58 26.80 25.13
N PRO A 420 35.49 27.70 25.51
CA PRO A 420 36.81 27.33 26.03
C PRO A 420 36.76 27.06 27.54
N GLN A 421 37.55 26.11 28.04
CA GLN A 421 37.67 25.88 29.49
C GLN A 421 38.68 26.81 30.17
N SER A 422 38.25 27.33 31.31
CA SER A 422 39.02 27.74 32.51
C SER A 422 40.50 28.16 32.37
N PHE A 423 40.78 29.42 32.69
CA PHE A 423 41.88 29.77 33.59
C PHE A 423 41.40 30.84 34.60
N LEU A 424 41.64 30.62 35.89
CA LEU A 424 41.45 31.61 36.95
C LEU A 424 42.80 32.21 37.35
N PRO A 425 42.79 33.47 37.81
CA PRO A 425 43.40 33.75 39.11
C PRO A 425 42.46 34.48 40.08
N LYS A 426 42.85 34.48 41.36
CA LYS A 426 42.08 34.92 42.52
C LYS A 426 42.18 36.45 42.71
N THR A 427 41.20 37.10 43.37
CA THR A 427 41.37 37.53 44.79
C THR A 427 40.17 38.28 45.42
N ARG A 428 40.01 38.01 46.72
CA ARG A 428 39.46 38.87 47.81
C ARG A 428 37.95 39.19 47.81
N SER A 429 37.47 39.43 49.03
CA SER A 429 36.08 39.77 49.39
C SER A 429 36.03 41.12 50.10
N ILE A 430 34.81 41.65 50.30
CA ILE A 430 34.41 42.40 51.51
C ILE A 430 32.87 42.44 51.58
N THR A 431 32.34 42.58 52.80
CA THR A 431 30.90 42.48 53.14
C THR A 431 30.29 43.88 53.33
N THR A 432 28.95 44.02 53.18
CA THR A 432 28.01 44.84 54.02
C THR A 432 27.00 45.72 53.25
N VAL A 433 25.70 45.37 53.39
CA VAL A 433 24.48 46.20 53.66
C VAL A 433 24.55 47.72 53.30
N THR A 434 23.60 48.39 52.62
CA THR A 434 22.24 48.77 53.11
C THR A 434 21.34 49.48 52.06
N LYS A 435 20.03 49.14 51.99
CA LYS A 435 18.78 49.91 51.67
C LYS A 435 18.65 51.00 50.55
N GLN A 436 17.59 50.83 49.75
CA GLN A 436 16.52 51.81 49.35
C GLN A 436 16.87 52.96 48.34
N THR A 437 15.98 53.49 47.47
CA THR A 437 14.53 53.25 47.17
C THR A 437 14.11 53.76 45.76
N PHE A 438 12.91 53.32 45.29
CA PHE A 438 12.02 53.97 44.29
C PHE A 438 12.42 53.90 42.78
N HIS A 439 11.50 53.75 41.80
CA HIS A 439 10.03 53.55 41.88
C HIS A 439 9.40 52.89 40.62
N GLN A 440 8.11 52.53 40.75
CA GLN A 440 7.08 52.34 39.70
C GLN A 440 6.84 50.94 39.06
N ARG A 441 5.53 50.69 38.80
CA ARG A 441 4.81 49.44 38.42
C ARG A 441 5.26 48.81 37.08
N GLN A 442 5.03 47.53 36.78
CA GLN A 442 3.92 46.63 37.20
C GLN A 442 4.34 45.23 37.70
N GLN A 443 3.43 44.60 38.46
CA GLN A 443 3.29 43.20 38.87
C GLN A 443 1.76 42.92 38.96
N TRP A 444 1.18 41.73 39.16
CA TRP A 444 1.61 40.42 39.71
C TRP A 444 0.80 39.30 38.99
N ALA A 445 1.20 38.03 38.81
CA ALA A 445 1.83 37.03 39.69
C ALA A 445 0.84 36.48 40.76
N VAL A 446 0.86 35.23 41.27
CA VAL A 446 1.82 34.08 41.31
C VAL A 446 1.00 32.76 41.46
N SER A 447 1.27 31.66 40.73
CA SER A 447 2.17 30.50 41.05
C SER A 447 1.49 29.32 41.85
N PRO A 448 2.18 28.35 42.52
CA PRO A 448 2.19 26.95 42.00
C PRO A 448 2.02 25.81 43.07
N LEU A 449 2.60 24.62 42.79
CA LEU A 449 2.92 23.45 43.66
C LEU A 449 1.94 22.23 43.68
N GLN A 450 2.32 21.18 44.41
CA GLN A 450 2.26 19.77 43.95
C GLN A 450 2.17 18.73 45.11
N ARG A 451 1.60 17.52 44.86
CA ARG A 451 1.52 16.32 45.77
C ARG A 451 0.45 16.42 46.90
N ARG A 452 -0.12 15.35 47.52
CA ARG A 452 -0.03 13.86 47.38
C ARG A 452 -1.20 13.14 48.15
N PHE A 453 -1.46 11.86 47.81
CA PHE A 453 -2.08 10.76 48.60
C PHE A 453 -3.60 10.73 48.95
N ALA A 454 -4.14 9.49 48.85
CA ALA A 454 -5.14 8.71 49.64
C ALA A 454 -6.02 9.37 50.74
N SER A 455 -7.23 8.87 51.07
CA SER A 455 -8.07 7.76 50.54
C SER A 455 -9.59 8.00 50.82
N GLU A 456 -10.46 7.02 50.50
CA GLU A 456 -11.79 6.61 51.07
C GLU A 456 -12.71 7.68 51.76
N ASP A 457 -14.04 7.67 51.67
CA ASP A 457 -15.01 6.55 51.57
C ASP A 457 -16.44 7.03 51.18
N ALA A 458 -17.42 6.10 51.14
CA ALA A 458 -18.85 6.27 51.45
C ALA A 458 -19.81 7.08 50.51
N ALA A 459 -20.28 6.40 49.44
CA ALA A 459 -21.69 5.96 49.22
C ALA A 459 -22.92 6.93 49.13
N ARG A 460 -23.86 6.54 48.22
CA ARG A 460 -25.35 6.79 48.21
C ARG A 460 -25.87 8.21 47.88
N GLU A 461 -27.09 8.42 47.35
CA GLU A 461 -28.08 7.62 46.57
C GLU A 461 -29.10 8.59 45.88
N GLU A 462 -30.05 8.08 45.10
CA GLU A 462 -31.07 8.72 44.24
C GLU A 462 -31.78 10.04 44.66
N ALA A 463 -32.25 10.84 43.66
CA ALA A 463 -33.67 11.29 43.52
C ALA A 463 -33.94 12.16 42.26
N LYS A 464 -35.22 12.42 41.93
CA LYS A 464 -35.74 13.32 40.87
C LYS A 464 -36.75 14.35 41.43
N LEU A 465 -37.23 15.27 40.57
CA LEU A 465 -38.39 16.19 40.73
C LEU A 465 -38.08 17.46 41.59
N SER A 466 -38.74 18.61 41.42
CA SER A 466 -39.83 19.06 40.52
C SER A 466 -39.66 20.53 40.07
N GLU A 467 -40.67 21.12 39.42
CA GLU A 467 -40.66 22.46 38.80
C GLU A 467 -41.10 23.62 39.74
N ASP A 468 -40.73 24.83 39.30
CA ASP A 468 -41.55 26.07 39.21
C ASP A 468 -41.56 27.20 40.29
N GLN A 469 -41.71 28.43 39.76
CA GLN A 469 -42.03 29.75 40.36
C GLN A 469 -40.94 30.45 41.22
N VAL A 470 -40.40 31.66 40.90
CA VAL A 470 -40.90 32.98 40.43
C VAL A 470 -41.05 34.02 41.57
N GLY A 471 -40.35 35.15 41.45
CA GLY A 471 -40.41 36.32 42.34
C GLY A 471 -39.28 37.33 42.03
N ASP A 472 -39.61 38.61 41.82
CA ASP A 472 -38.72 39.69 41.34
C ASP A 472 -38.81 40.94 42.25
N GLU A 473 -38.16 42.05 41.87
CA GLU A 473 -38.17 43.43 42.42
C GLU A 473 -37.17 43.76 43.57
N THR A 474 -36.51 44.95 43.63
CA THR A 474 -36.30 46.08 42.68
C THR A 474 -35.03 46.94 42.98
N VAL A 475 -34.75 47.91 42.10
CA VAL A 475 -33.67 48.95 42.04
C VAL A 475 -33.64 49.98 43.21
N PRO A 476 -32.58 50.81 43.44
CA PRO A 476 -32.07 51.94 42.58
C PRO A 476 -30.52 51.92 42.33
N SER A 477 -29.85 52.55 41.34
CA SER A 477 -29.93 53.82 40.57
C SER A 477 -29.43 55.08 41.32
N GLU A 478 -28.77 56.10 40.74
CA GLU A 478 -28.41 56.49 39.35
C GLU A 478 -26.85 56.54 39.17
N GLU A 479 -26.09 57.35 38.38
CA GLU A 479 -26.28 58.50 37.45
C GLU A 479 -25.04 58.62 36.49
N SER A 480 -25.09 59.57 35.55
CA SER A 480 -24.04 60.21 34.73
C SER A 480 -23.86 59.70 33.30
N SER A 481 -23.58 60.63 32.37
CA SER A 481 -24.31 60.70 31.10
C SER A 481 -23.47 60.91 29.82
N LYS A 482 -24.10 60.61 28.67
CA LYS A 482 -23.77 60.96 27.26
C LYS A 482 -22.81 60.03 26.50
N ASN A 483 -23.37 59.00 25.84
CA ASN A 483 -23.12 58.66 24.43
C ASN A 483 -24.02 57.49 23.96
N HIS A 484 -25.32 57.74 23.72
CA HIS A 484 -26.21 56.74 23.13
C HIS A 484 -27.35 57.43 22.35
N ALA A 485 -27.20 57.53 21.03
CA ALA A 485 -28.18 58.19 20.14
C ALA A 485 -28.26 57.55 18.73
N THR A 486 -27.68 56.36 18.57
CA THR A 486 -27.54 55.65 17.28
C THR A 486 -28.18 54.27 17.26
N VAL A 487 -28.57 53.72 18.42
CA VAL A 487 -29.04 52.32 18.53
C VAL A 487 -30.56 52.23 18.34
N ASP A 488 -31.35 53.11 18.96
CA ASP A 488 -32.82 53.07 18.85
C ASP A 488 -33.34 53.42 17.44
N SER A 489 -32.56 54.19 16.66
CA SER A 489 -32.85 54.38 15.23
C SER A 489 -32.68 53.08 14.44
N LEU A 490 -31.67 52.26 14.78
CA LEU A 490 -31.40 50.99 14.09
C LEU A 490 -32.40 49.91 14.48
N ILE A 491 -32.81 49.86 15.77
CA ILE A 491 -33.83 48.91 16.24
C ILE A 491 -35.20 49.20 15.60
N ASN A 492 -35.57 50.48 15.45
CA ASN A 492 -36.84 50.83 14.80
C ASN A 492 -36.83 50.57 13.29
N SER A 493 -35.74 50.87 12.57
CA SER A 493 -35.59 50.45 11.17
C SER A 493 -35.63 48.93 11.02
N ALA A 494 -34.93 48.18 11.88
CA ALA A 494 -34.97 46.71 11.86
C ALA A 494 -36.39 46.15 12.10
N ARG A 495 -37.19 46.79 12.96
CA ARG A 495 -38.61 46.44 13.16
C ARG A 495 -39.48 46.77 11.94
N GLN A 496 -39.27 47.90 11.28
CA GLN A 496 -40.00 48.23 10.05
C GLN A 496 -39.67 47.23 8.94
N THR A 497 -38.39 46.96 8.67
CA THR A 497 -37.97 45.99 7.63
C THR A 497 -38.42 44.57 7.96
N ALA A 498 -38.51 44.18 9.24
CA ALA A 498 -39.10 42.90 9.65
C ALA A 498 -40.62 42.83 9.42
N SER A 499 -41.36 43.93 9.63
CA SER A 499 -42.79 44.01 9.31
C SER A 499 -43.02 43.94 7.80
N GLU A 500 -42.28 44.75 7.02
CA GLU A 500 -42.35 44.78 5.55
C GLU A 500 -42.04 43.42 4.93
N ALA A 501 -41.10 42.66 5.51
CA ALA A 501 -40.82 41.27 5.11
C ALA A 501 -41.96 40.29 5.46
N ALA A 502 -42.60 40.44 6.63
CA ALA A 502 -43.75 39.61 7.02
C ALA A 502 -44.98 39.90 6.14
N ASP A 503 -45.26 41.17 5.85
CA ASP A 503 -46.36 41.60 4.98
C ASP A 503 -46.15 41.14 3.53
N ALA A 504 -44.91 41.15 3.02
CA ALA A 504 -44.57 40.61 1.70
C ALA A 504 -44.79 39.08 1.59
N ILE A 505 -44.50 38.32 2.65
CA ILE A 505 -44.77 36.88 2.73
C ILE A 505 -46.29 36.62 2.77
N SER A 506 -47.03 37.40 3.55
CA SER A 506 -48.50 37.34 3.62
C SER A 506 -49.15 37.64 2.27
N ALA A 507 -48.72 38.71 1.57
CA ALA A 507 -49.21 39.06 0.24
C ALA A 507 -48.97 37.95 -0.81
N THR A 508 -47.85 37.22 -0.71
CA THR A 508 -47.55 36.11 -1.62
C THR A 508 -48.52 34.93 -1.43
N SER A 509 -49.00 34.70 -0.20
CA SER A 509 -49.94 33.61 0.10
C SER A 509 -51.35 33.80 -0.49
N GLN A 510 -51.72 35.02 -0.91
CA GLN A 510 -53.04 35.29 -1.53
C GLN A 510 -53.05 35.10 -3.05
N GLY A 511 -51.92 35.18 -3.75
CA GLY A 511 -51.85 34.94 -5.21
C GLY A 511 -52.10 33.48 -5.64
N VAL A 512 -51.87 32.52 -4.74
CA VAL A 512 -51.97 31.08 -5.05
C VAL A 512 -53.43 30.59 -5.09
N ALA A 513 -54.35 31.28 -4.43
CA ALA A 513 -55.76 30.87 -4.32
C ALA A 513 -56.60 31.20 -5.58
N GLU A 514 -56.13 32.09 -6.45
CA GLU A 514 -56.93 32.64 -7.57
C GLU A 514 -56.58 32.00 -8.93
N SER A 515 -55.33 31.58 -9.14
CA SER A 515 -54.95 30.75 -10.30
C SER A 515 -55.62 29.37 -10.32
N ALA A 516 -56.07 28.87 -9.16
CA ALA A 516 -56.72 27.58 -9.01
C ALA A 516 -58.23 27.57 -9.36
N ARG A 517 -58.83 28.71 -9.74
CA ARG A 517 -60.30 28.87 -9.87
C ARG A 517 -60.83 29.02 -11.29
N ASN A 518 -59.96 29.19 -12.29
CA ASN A 518 -60.37 29.49 -13.67
C ASN A 518 -60.20 28.31 -14.66
N ALA A 519 -60.04 27.09 -14.16
CA ALA A 519 -59.86 25.86 -14.93
C ALA A 519 -61.05 24.89 -14.79
N GLY A 520 -62.28 25.43 -14.77
CA GLY A 520 -63.52 24.68 -14.52
C GLY A 520 -64.56 24.81 -15.64
N ALA A 521 -64.61 23.79 -16.51
CA ALA A 521 -65.73 23.45 -17.41
C ALA A 521 -66.29 24.55 -18.36
N ALA A 522 -65.71 24.63 -19.56
CA ALA A 522 -66.46 25.00 -20.77
C ALA A 522 -66.00 24.18 -21.99
N THR A 523 -66.96 23.46 -22.57
CA THR A 523 -66.92 22.75 -23.85
C THR A 523 -66.49 23.67 -25.01
N SER A 524 -65.87 23.19 -26.10
CA SER A 524 -66.33 22.06 -26.92
C SER A 524 -65.25 21.48 -27.86
N PHE A 525 -65.49 20.28 -28.39
CA PHE A 525 -64.59 19.55 -29.30
C PHE A 525 -64.69 20.06 -30.75
N SER A 526 -63.56 20.19 -31.46
CA SER A 526 -63.49 20.04 -32.94
C SER A 526 -62.09 19.71 -33.47
N ARG A 527 -61.77 18.41 -33.42
CA ARG A 527 -61.05 17.62 -34.45
C ARG A 527 -60.12 18.37 -35.43
N SER A 528 -58.81 18.24 -35.22
CA SER A 528 -57.83 18.04 -36.31
C SER A 528 -56.91 16.86 -35.95
N GLN A 529 -56.16 16.31 -36.92
CA GLN A 529 -55.75 14.90 -36.90
C GLN A 529 -54.43 14.59 -36.17
N SER A 530 -54.38 13.36 -35.68
CA SER A 530 -53.29 12.70 -34.96
C SER A 530 -51.95 12.63 -35.69
N THR A 531 -50.88 12.80 -34.93
CA THR A 531 -49.67 11.97 -35.07
C THR A 531 -49.41 11.25 -33.73
N ALA A 532 -49.02 9.99 -33.78
CA ALA A 532 -48.84 9.12 -32.61
C ALA A 532 -47.64 9.56 -31.73
N PRO A 533 -47.54 9.10 -30.46
CA PRO A 533 -46.29 9.15 -29.73
C PRO A 533 -45.17 8.50 -30.56
N SER A 534 -44.02 9.16 -30.64
CA SER A 534 -42.91 8.73 -31.49
C SER A 534 -42.26 7.45 -30.95
N ILE A 535 -42.79 6.30 -31.38
CA ILE A 535 -42.06 5.02 -31.32
C ILE A 535 -40.73 5.25 -32.04
N VAL A 536 -39.63 5.25 -31.29
CA VAL A 536 -38.29 5.33 -31.85
C VAL A 536 -38.12 4.10 -32.74
N GLN A 537 -37.97 4.32 -34.05
CA GLN A 537 -37.81 3.21 -34.97
C GLN A 537 -36.54 2.43 -34.59
N PRO A 538 -36.61 1.09 -34.38
CA PRO A 538 -35.41 0.31 -34.15
C PRO A 538 -34.62 0.24 -35.47
N SER A 539 -33.58 1.06 -35.61
CA SER A 539 -32.64 0.99 -36.74
C SER A 539 -31.61 -0.13 -36.56
N ASP A 540 -31.33 -0.48 -35.31
CA ASP A 540 -30.17 -1.29 -34.92
C ASP A 540 -30.66 -2.66 -34.39
N CYS A 541 -30.24 -3.77 -35.03
CA CYS A 541 -30.45 -5.13 -34.51
C CYS A 541 -29.56 -5.46 -33.28
N THR A 542 -28.81 -4.48 -32.79
CA THR A 542 -27.89 -4.60 -31.65
C THR A 542 -28.57 -4.14 -30.37
N LEU A 543 -28.66 -5.02 -29.37
CA LEU A 543 -29.03 -4.68 -28.00
C LEU A 543 -27.79 -4.38 -27.17
N TYR A 544 -27.90 -3.41 -26.27
CA TYR A 544 -27.02 -3.21 -25.12
C TYR A 544 -27.60 -3.96 -23.92
N VAL A 545 -26.74 -4.68 -23.20
CA VAL A 545 -27.08 -5.46 -22.01
C VAL A 545 -26.18 -5.02 -20.86
N GLY A 546 -26.75 -4.43 -19.81
CA GLY A 546 -26.00 -3.88 -18.68
C GLY A 546 -26.46 -4.38 -17.31
N ASN A 547 -25.64 -4.12 -16.28
CA ASN A 547 -25.79 -4.66 -14.92
C ASN A 547 -25.74 -6.20 -14.86
N LEU A 548 -24.94 -6.78 -15.75
CA LEU A 548 -24.55 -8.19 -15.69
C LEU A 548 -23.65 -8.45 -14.47
N PHE A 549 -23.56 -9.71 -14.06
CA PHE A 549 -22.53 -10.14 -13.13
C PHE A 549 -21.15 -10.17 -13.84
N PHE A 550 -20.05 -10.13 -13.08
CA PHE A 550 -18.72 -9.92 -13.67
C PHE A 550 -18.10 -11.18 -14.29
N GLU A 551 -18.59 -12.35 -13.89
CA GLU A 551 -18.18 -13.67 -14.42
C GLU A 551 -18.98 -14.10 -15.67
N VAL A 552 -20.00 -13.32 -16.07
CA VAL A 552 -20.78 -13.59 -17.30
C VAL A 552 -19.84 -13.57 -18.51
N THR A 553 -19.82 -14.67 -19.27
CA THR A 553 -19.08 -14.82 -20.53
C THR A 553 -19.96 -14.50 -21.75
N ALA A 554 -19.31 -14.26 -22.90
CA ALA A 554 -20.01 -13.96 -24.15
C ALA A 554 -20.92 -15.13 -24.61
N ASP A 555 -20.53 -16.37 -24.31
CA ASP A 555 -21.26 -17.59 -24.65
C ASP A 555 -22.46 -17.85 -23.73
N THR A 556 -22.34 -17.48 -22.45
CA THR A 556 -23.50 -17.45 -21.54
C THR A 556 -24.55 -16.44 -22.03
N LEU A 557 -24.15 -15.24 -22.49
CA LEU A 557 -25.11 -14.33 -23.15
C LEU A 557 -25.68 -14.91 -24.44
N LYS A 558 -24.86 -15.57 -25.27
CA LYS A 558 -25.28 -16.20 -26.53
C LYS A 558 -26.32 -17.30 -26.30
N ARG A 559 -26.17 -18.10 -25.24
CA ARG A 559 -27.11 -19.16 -24.83
C ARG A 559 -28.46 -18.59 -24.37
N GLU A 560 -28.47 -17.54 -23.55
CA GLU A 560 -29.72 -16.95 -23.04
C GLU A 560 -30.48 -16.15 -24.10
N PHE A 561 -29.80 -15.28 -24.85
CA PHE A 561 -30.43 -14.48 -25.89
C PHE A 561 -30.80 -15.33 -27.13
N GLY A 562 -30.12 -16.46 -27.36
CA GLY A 562 -30.37 -17.35 -28.50
C GLY A 562 -31.74 -18.04 -28.47
N GLN A 563 -32.41 -18.04 -27.31
CA GLN A 563 -33.80 -18.52 -27.16
C GLN A 563 -34.81 -17.66 -27.94
N PHE A 564 -34.45 -16.43 -28.34
CA PHE A 564 -35.34 -15.46 -28.98
C PHE A 564 -35.14 -15.35 -30.50
N GLY A 565 -33.99 -15.80 -31.03
CA GLY A 565 -33.66 -15.77 -32.45
C GLY A 565 -32.15 -15.93 -32.70
N PRO A 566 -31.71 -16.07 -33.96
CA PRO A 566 -30.31 -16.23 -34.31
C PRO A 566 -29.48 -14.98 -33.98
N ILE A 567 -28.35 -15.21 -33.29
CA ILE A 567 -27.39 -14.17 -32.89
C ILE A 567 -26.19 -14.22 -33.82
N LYS A 568 -25.91 -13.08 -34.44
CA LYS A 568 -24.77 -12.84 -35.32
C LYS A 568 -23.47 -12.63 -34.54
N TYR A 569 -23.51 -11.93 -33.41
CA TYR A 569 -22.33 -11.69 -32.55
C TYR A 569 -22.71 -11.29 -31.12
N THR A 570 -21.90 -11.71 -30.13
CA THR A 570 -21.95 -11.26 -28.74
C THR A 570 -20.60 -10.66 -28.32
N LYS A 571 -20.62 -9.52 -27.60
CA LYS A 571 -19.40 -8.91 -27.05
C LYS A 571 -19.62 -8.44 -25.62
N ILE A 572 -18.73 -8.83 -24.72
CA ILE A 572 -18.61 -8.21 -23.39
C ILE A 572 -17.48 -7.20 -23.41
N ILE A 573 -17.64 -6.11 -22.67
CA ILE A 573 -16.61 -5.07 -22.56
C ILE A 573 -15.84 -5.28 -21.26
N TYR A 574 -14.55 -5.56 -21.42
CA TYR A 574 -13.58 -5.72 -20.34
C TYR A 574 -12.81 -4.42 -20.11
N ASP A 575 -12.23 -4.26 -18.92
CA ASP A 575 -11.29 -3.20 -18.58
C ASP A 575 -9.86 -3.58 -19.04
N PRO A 576 -8.90 -2.64 -19.17
CA PRO A 576 -7.52 -2.97 -19.54
C PRO A 576 -6.78 -3.89 -18.55
N ARG A 577 -7.43 -4.27 -17.44
CA ARG A 577 -6.98 -5.26 -16.45
C ARG A 577 -7.73 -6.61 -16.58
N GLY A 578 -8.29 -6.92 -17.75
CA GLY A 578 -9.02 -8.17 -18.05
C GLY A 578 -10.42 -8.31 -17.41
N LEU A 579 -10.73 -7.57 -16.34
CA LEU A 579 -12.00 -7.70 -15.62
C LEU A 579 -13.21 -7.15 -16.41
N SER A 580 -14.33 -7.88 -16.43
CA SER A 580 -15.58 -7.43 -17.07
C SER A 580 -16.11 -6.13 -16.47
N LYS A 581 -16.63 -5.23 -17.31
CA LYS A 581 -17.32 -4.00 -16.85
C LYS A 581 -18.80 -4.21 -16.49
N GLY A 582 -19.29 -5.45 -16.52
CA GLY A 582 -20.70 -5.78 -16.21
C GLY A 582 -21.69 -5.31 -17.28
N PHE A 583 -21.22 -5.13 -18.52
CA PHE A 583 -22.07 -4.85 -19.69
C PHE A 583 -21.49 -5.41 -21.00
N GLY A 584 -22.37 -5.60 -21.97
CA GLY A 584 -22.06 -6.10 -23.30
C GLY A 584 -23.08 -5.70 -24.36
N TYR A 585 -22.90 -6.27 -25.55
CA TYR A 585 -23.71 -6.07 -26.75
C TYR A 585 -24.07 -7.41 -27.39
N VAL A 586 -25.29 -7.52 -27.90
CA VAL A 586 -25.80 -8.70 -28.61
C VAL A 586 -26.40 -8.24 -29.93
N GLU A 587 -25.86 -8.69 -31.07
CA GLU A 587 -26.38 -8.37 -32.40
C GLU A 587 -27.17 -9.57 -32.94
N PHE A 588 -28.49 -9.40 -33.06
CA PHE A 588 -29.36 -10.38 -33.73
C PHE A 588 -29.30 -10.21 -35.25
N GLU A 589 -29.60 -11.27 -35.98
CA GLU A 589 -29.84 -11.15 -37.43
C GLU A 589 -31.14 -10.40 -37.71
N ASN A 590 -32.21 -10.74 -36.97
CA ASN A 590 -33.54 -10.16 -37.14
C ASN A 590 -33.83 -9.06 -36.11
N LYS A 591 -34.29 -7.92 -36.61
CA LYS A 591 -34.84 -6.81 -35.81
C LYS A 591 -36.04 -7.19 -34.93
N GLU A 592 -36.86 -8.15 -35.39
CA GLU A 592 -38.02 -8.64 -34.64
C GLU A 592 -37.62 -9.47 -33.41
N ASP A 593 -36.53 -10.22 -33.50
CA ASP A 593 -36.05 -11.10 -32.42
C ASP A 593 -35.38 -10.27 -31.31
N ALA A 594 -34.64 -9.23 -31.70
CA ALA A 594 -34.14 -8.21 -30.78
C ALA A 594 -35.28 -7.51 -29.99
N ALA A 595 -36.44 -7.28 -30.60
CA ALA A 595 -37.60 -6.72 -29.91
C ALA A 595 -38.20 -7.69 -28.87
N LYS A 596 -38.37 -8.97 -29.24
CA LYS A 596 -38.85 -10.04 -28.33
C LYS A 596 -37.92 -10.20 -27.12
N ALA A 597 -36.60 -10.22 -27.36
CA ALA A 597 -35.60 -10.31 -26.30
C ALA A 597 -35.62 -9.09 -25.37
N LEU A 598 -35.77 -7.88 -25.92
CA LEU A 598 -35.89 -6.64 -25.14
C LEU A 598 -37.13 -6.64 -24.23
N GLU A 599 -38.29 -7.05 -24.74
CA GLU A 599 -39.54 -7.09 -23.95
C GLU A 599 -39.51 -8.17 -22.86
N ARG A 600 -38.82 -9.30 -23.10
CA ARG A 600 -38.82 -10.44 -22.16
C ARG A 600 -37.73 -10.38 -21.08
N LEU A 601 -36.52 -9.96 -21.44
CA LEU A 601 -35.33 -10.04 -20.58
C LEU A 601 -35.04 -8.76 -19.79
N ASN A 602 -35.58 -7.60 -20.20
CA ASN A 602 -35.32 -6.35 -19.50
C ASN A 602 -35.88 -6.39 -18.06
N GLN A 603 -35.05 -6.05 -17.07
CA GLN A 603 -35.30 -6.13 -15.63
C GLN A 603 -35.43 -7.55 -15.04
N GLN A 604 -35.23 -8.61 -15.83
CA GLN A 604 -35.15 -9.98 -15.34
C GLN A 604 -33.94 -10.16 -14.41
N ILE A 605 -34.04 -11.06 -13.43
CA ILE A 605 -32.92 -11.44 -12.57
C ILE A 605 -32.09 -12.48 -13.32
N PHE A 606 -30.81 -12.18 -13.52
CA PHE A 606 -29.81 -13.03 -14.13
C PHE A 606 -28.56 -13.04 -13.24
N GLU A 607 -28.09 -14.23 -12.84
CA GLU A 607 -26.97 -14.41 -11.91
C GLU A 607 -27.05 -13.47 -10.67
N GLY A 608 -28.23 -13.45 -10.03
CA GLY A 608 -28.53 -12.64 -8.85
C GLY A 608 -28.70 -11.13 -9.08
N ARG A 609 -28.50 -10.62 -10.30
CA ARG A 609 -28.58 -9.19 -10.63
C ARG A 609 -29.69 -8.89 -11.64
N ARG A 610 -30.33 -7.72 -11.54
CA ARG A 610 -31.36 -7.30 -12.52
C ARG A 610 -30.70 -6.77 -13.79
N MET A 611 -30.74 -7.55 -14.87
CA MET A 611 -30.17 -7.13 -16.16
C MET A 611 -31.00 -6.00 -16.78
N THR A 612 -30.35 -5.04 -17.42
CA THR A 612 -30.99 -3.93 -18.12
C THR A 612 -30.72 -4.07 -19.61
N VAL A 613 -31.76 -4.27 -20.41
CA VAL A 613 -31.65 -4.42 -21.87
C VAL A 613 -32.22 -3.18 -22.53
N GLN A 614 -31.51 -2.64 -23.53
CA GLN A 614 -31.92 -1.47 -24.31
C GLN A 614 -31.45 -1.63 -25.76
N TYR A 615 -32.11 -1.00 -26.73
CA TYR A 615 -31.51 -0.87 -28.07
C TYR A 615 -30.18 -0.10 -27.97
N HIS A 616 -29.13 -0.64 -28.58
CA HIS A 616 -27.91 0.13 -28.77
C HIS A 616 -28.22 1.33 -29.66
N LYS A 617 -27.57 2.47 -29.38
CA LYS A 617 -27.59 3.62 -30.27
C LYS A 617 -26.23 3.68 -30.95
N ARG A 618 -26.10 3.13 -32.15
CA ARG A 618 -24.93 3.35 -33.00
C ARG A 618 -24.83 4.84 -33.29
N SER A 619 -24.00 5.56 -32.53
CA SER A 619 -23.66 6.94 -32.85
C SER A 619 -23.01 6.95 -34.23
N GLU A 620 -23.58 7.69 -35.19
CA GLU A 620 -23.04 7.82 -36.54
C GLU A 620 -21.62 8.40 -36.46
N ARG A 621 -20.65 7.49 -36.60
CA ARG A 621 -19.22 7.79 -36.53
C ARG A 621 -18.77 8.30 -37.89
N SER A 622 -19.10 9.56 -38.17
CA SER A 622 -18.73 10.25 -39.41
C SER A 622 -17.29 9.94 -39.82
N GLU A 623 -17.09 9.47 -41.05
CA GLU A 623 -15.79 9.02 -41.58
C GLU A 623 -14.89 10.22 -41.94
N THR A 624 -14.63 11.08 -40.96
CA THR A 624 -13.86 12.31 -41.09
C THR A 624 -12.54 12.15 -40.37
N ARG A 625 -11.62 11.39 -41.00
CA ARG A 625 -10.21 11.31 -40.58
C ARG A 625 -9.63 12.74 -40.50
N GLY A 626 -9.10 13.13 -39.33
CA GLY A 626 -8.25 14.32 -39.20
C GLY A 626 -8.88 15.63 -38.70
N VAL A 627 -10.11 15.65 -38.16
CA VAL A 627 -10.70 16.87 -37.54
C VAL A 627 -10.87 16.71 -36.01
N PRO A 628 -10.34 17.61 -35.17
CA PRO A 628 -10.56 17.60 -33.72
C PRO A 628 -12.06 17.74 -33.37
N LYS A 629 -12.64 16.73 -32.72
CA LYS A 629 -14.08 16.72 -32.41
C LYS A 629 -14.33 17.43 -31.07
N TYR A 630 -15.10 18.52 -31.13
CA TYR A 630 -15.32 19.53 -30.08
C TYR A 630 -14.12 20.43 -29.73
N GLU A 631 -14.02 21.55 -30.46
CA GLU A 631 -13.96 22.83 -29.74
C GLU A 631 -15.23 22.92 -28.85
N ARG A 632 -15.05 22.76 -27.53
CA ARG A 632 -16.07 23.22 -26.59
C ARG A 632 -16.02 24.74 -26.60
N LYS A 633 -17.17 25.41 -26.75
CA LYS A 633 -17.26 26.87 -26.56
C LYS A 633 -16.53 27.24 -25.27
N PRO A 634 -15.64 28.25 -25.25
CA PRO A 634 -14.90 28.63 -24.07
C PRO A 634 -15.84 28.80 -22.88
N THR A 635 -15.60 28.03 -21.83
CA THR A 635 -16.32 28.18 -20.56
C THR A 635 -16.02 29.56 -20.00
N GLU A 636 -17.04 30.27 -19.52
CA GLU A 636 -16.90 31.61 -18.95
C GLU A 636 -15.92 31.62 -17.76
N PRO A 637 -15.15 32.71 -17.56
CA PRO A 637 -14.20 32.81 -16.44
C PRO A 637 -14.87 32.56 -15.08
N SER A 638 -14.38 31.52 -14.40
CA SER A 638 -14.93 31.02 -13.14
C SER A 638 -13.86 31.01 -12.06
N LYS A 639 -14.27 31.08 -10.80
CA LYS A 639 -13.38 30.90 -9.64
C LYS A 639 -12.92 29.46 -9.45
N THR A 640 -13.56 28.50 -10.11
CA THR A 640 -13.17 27.08 -10.08
C THR A 640 -12.50 26.71 -11.40
N LEU A 641 -11.36 26.03 -11.36
CA LEU A 641 -10.78 25.32 -12.49
C LEU A 641 -11.09 23.82 -12.40
N PHE A 642 -11.34 23.21 -13.56
CA PHE A 642 -11.33 21.76 -13.75
C PHE A 642 -10.00 21.39 -14.40
N ILE A 643 -9.24 20.48 -13.78
CA ILE A 643 -8.01 19.92 -14.34
C ILE A 643 -8.27 18.45 -14.66
N GLY A 644 -8.17 18.09 -15.94
CA GLY A 644 -8.36 16.72 -16.42
C GLY A 644 -7.12 16.15 -17.10
N ASN A 645 -7.16 14.84 -17.35
CA ASN A 645 -6.07 14.03 -17.93
C ASN A 645 -4.81 13.92 -17.07
N MET A 646 -4.93 14.17 -15.76
CA MET A 646 -3.86 13.91 -14.78
C MET A 646 -3.48 12.42 -14.79
N SER A 647 -2.23 12.07 -14.48
CA SER A 647 -1.86 10.66 -14.30
C SER A 647 -2.60 10.06 -13.09
N PHE A 648 -2.89 8.77 -13.16
CA PHE A 648 -3.43 8.00 -12.04
C PHE A 648 -2.39 7.77 -10.93
N GLU A 649 -1.11 7.97 -11.24
CA GLU A 649 0.04 7.84 -10.34
C GLU A 649 0.44 9.19 -9.72
N MET A 650 -0.21 10.29 -10.11
CA MET A 650 0.15 11.62 -9.65
C MET A 650 -0.19 11.80 -8.17
N SER A 651 0.84 12.05 -7.35
CA SER A 651 0.69 12.18 -5.89
C SER A 651 0.18 13.56 -5.46
N ASP A 652 -0.38 13.65 -4.25
CA ASP A 652 -0.76 14.93 -3.62
C ASP A 652 0.43 15.88 -3.46
N LYS A 653 1.65 15.34 -3.30
CA LYS A 653 2.90 16.12 -3.31
C LYS A 653 3.13 16.77 -4.67
N ASP A 654 2.92 16.04 -5.76
CA ASP A 654 3.14 16.54 -7.12
C ASP A 654 2.07 17.56 -7.52
N LEU A 655 0.84 17.41 -7.02
CA LEU A 655 -0.20 18.43 -7.10
C LEU A 655 0.18 19.69 -6.31
N ASN A 656 0.67 19.54 -5.07
CA ASN A 656 1.13 20.68 -4.27
C ASN A 656 2.31 21.41 -4.94
N ASP A 657 3.29 20.69 -5.47
CA ASP A 657 4.40 21.26 -6.25
C ASP A 657 3.93 21.94 -7.56
N LEU A 658 2.89 21.39 -8.22
CA LEU A 658 2.28 22.00 -9.41
C LEU A 658 1.60 23.34 -9.11
N PHE A 659 0.91 23.46 -7.97
CA PHE A 659 0.24 24.69 -7.54
C PHE A 659 1.15 25.66 -6.76
N ARG A 660 2.36 25.25 -6.35
CA ARG A 660 3.28 26.03 -5.49
C ARG A 660 3.62 27.44 -5.99
N GLU A 661 3.63 27.64 -7.31
CA GLU A 661 3.93 28.92 -7.95
C GLU A 661 2.68 29.81 -8.12
N ILE A 662 1.49 29.22 -7.93
CA ILE A 662 0.19 29.83 -8.17
C ILE A 662 -0.38 30.35 -6.84
N ARG A 663 -0.59 31.66 -6.75
CA ARG A 663 -1.16 32.30 -5.56
C ARG A 663 -2.69 32.29 -5.60
N ASN A 664 -3.31 32.47 -4.44
CA ASN A 664 -4.76 32.60 -4.25
C ASN A 664 -5.60 31.33 -4.53
N VAL A 665 -4.97 30.15 -4.51
CA VAL A 665 -5.66 28.85 -4.41
C VAL A 665 -6.28 28.73 -3.02
N LEU A 666 -7.53 28.23 -2.94
CA LEU A 666 -8.25 27.94 -1.70
C LEU A 666 -8.19 26.45 -1.34
N ASP A 667 -8.47 25.59 -2.32
CA ASP A 667 -8.63 24.13 -2.16
C ASP A 667 -8.41 23.44 -3.51
N VAL A 668 -7.90 22.21 -3.50
CA VAL A 668 -7.64 21.36 -4.68
C VAL A 668 -8.15 19.95 -4.41
N ARG A 669 -9.34 19.64 -4.93
CA ARG A 669 -10.04 18.37 -4.69
C ARG A 669 -9.85 17.40 -5.84
N VAL A 670 -9.02 16.38 -5.64
CA VAL A 670 -8.91 15.23 -6.55
C VAL A 670 -10.20 14.43 -6.51
N ALA A 671 -10.73 14.05 -7.66
CA ALA A 671 -11.89 13.17 -7.72
C ALA A 671 -11.45 11.71 -7.56
N ILE A 672 -11.82 11.09 -6.44
CA ILE A 672 -11.52 9.69 -6.13
C ILE A 672 -12.75 8.80 -6.42
N ASP A 673 -12.54 7.55 -6.82
CA ASP A 673 -13.61 6.54 -6.88
C ASP A 673 -13.93 6.02 -5.47
N ARG A 674 -15.16 6.27 -5.02
CA ARG A 674 -15.66 5.90 -3.69
C ARG A 674 -15.64 4.40 -3.40
N ARG A 675 -15.54 3.53 -4.42
CA ARG A 675 -15.47 2.07 -4.24
C ARG A 675 -14.04 1.52 -4.16
N THR A 676 -13.09 2.14 -4.86
CA THR A 676 -11.72 1.60 -5.01
C THR A 676 -10.63 2.45 -4.36
N GLY A 677 -10.93 3.68 -3.94
CA GLY A 677 -9.95 4.63 -3.41
C GLY A 677 -8.99 5.20 -4.46
N GLN A 678 -9.07 4.77 -5.73
CA GLN A 678 -8.16 5.22 -6.79
C GLN A 678 -8.60 6.59 -7.36
N PRO A 679 -7.65 7.48 -7.69
CA PRO A 679 -7.97 8.78 -8.32
C PRO A 679 -8.54 8.57 -9.73
N ARG A 680 -9.41 9.49 -10.17
CA ARG A 680 -10.13 9.38 -11.45
C ARG A 680 -9.49 10.17 -12.60
N GLY A 681 -8.25 10.61 -12.44
CA GLY A 681 -7.50 11.38 -13.44
C GLY A 681 -7.98 12.84 -13.64
N PHE A 682 -8.72 13.40 -12.68
CA PHE A 682 -9.14 14.80 -12.67
C PHE A 682 -9.30 15.39 -11.26
N ALA A 683 -9.14 16.71 -11.15
CA ALA A 683 -9.31 17.50 -9.93
C ALA A 683 -10.10 18.80 -10.19
N HIS A 684 -10.59 19.41 -9.13
CA HIS A 684 -11.15 20.76 -9.14
C HIS A 684 -10.35 21.66 -8.20
N ALA A 685 -9.91 22.82 -8.66
CA ALA A 685 -9.19 23.81 -7.86
C ALA A 685 -10.01 25.10 -7.73
N ASP A 686 -10.27 25.54 -6.51
CA ASP A 686 -10.99 26.78 -6.23
C ASP A 686 -10.03 27.94 -5.91
N PHE A 687 -10.39 29.14 -6.37
CA PHE A 687 -9.59 30.36 -6.23
C PHE A 687 -10.38 31.48 -5.55
N ILE A 688 -9.66 32.37 -4.86
CA ILE A 688 -10.24 33.58 -4.26
C ILE A 688 -10.83 34.50 -5.33
N ASP A 689 -10.15 34.65 -6.46
CA ASP A 689 -10.44 35.61 -7.52
C ASP A 689 -10.30 35.00 -8.92
N VAL A 690 -11.09 35.51 -9.86
CA VAL A 690 -11.15 34.98 -11.24
C VAL A 690 -9.85 35.25 -12.00
N ALA A 691 -9.20 36.40 -11.77
CA ALA A 691 -7.92 36.74 -12.40
C ALA A 691 -6.75 35.81 -11.98
N SER A 692 -6.84 35.15 -10.82
CA SER A 692 -5.90 34.10 -10.42
C SER A 692 -6.25 32.75 -11.04
N ALA A 693 -7.54 32.43 -11.23
CA ALA A 693 -7.96 31.27 -12.00
C ALA A 693 -7.60 31.38 -13.50
N GLU A 694 -7.68 32.58 -14.09
CA GLU A 694 -7.24 32.86 -15.47
C GLU A 694 -5.73 32.62 -15.63
N ARG A 695 -4.90 33.24 -14.79
CA ARG A 695 -3.43 33.03 -14.81
C ARG A 695 -3.03 31.59 -14.49
N ALA A 696 -3.74 30.92 -13.58
CA ALA A 696 -3.53 29.51 -13.28
C ALA A 696 -3.87 28.62 -14.49
N LYS A 697 -4.94 28.94 -15.23
CA LYS A 697 -5.27 28.23 -16.48
C LYS A 697 -4.18 28.40 -17.53
N GLU A 698 -3.66 29.60 -17.72
CA GLU A 698 -2.56 29.88 -18.66
C GLU A 698 -1.27 29.13 -18.31
N LEU A 699 -0.95 28.97 -17.02
CA LEU A 699 0.26 28.30 -16.54
C LEU A 699 0.15 26.75 -16.46
N LEU A 700 -1.08 26.21 -16.43
CA LEU A 700 -1.33 24.78 -16.24
C LEU A 700 -1.87 24.06 -17.48
N ASN A 701 -2.46 24.76 -18.46
CA ASN A 701 -2.94 24.12 -19.68
C ASN A 701 -1.78 23.62 -20.55
N ASP A 702 -1.94 22.45 -21.16
CA ASP A 702 -0.95 21.75 -22.00
C ASP A 702 0.37 21.36 -21.28
N LYS A 703 0.53 21.68 -20.00
CA LYS A 703 1.68 21.26 -19.19
C LYS A 703 1.72 19.73 -19.10
N GLU A 704 2.85 19.14 -19.48
CA GLU A 704 3.02 17.69 -19.58
C GLU A 704 3.64 17.13 -18.29
N ILE A 705 2.99 16.13 -17.68
CA ILE A 705 3.42 15.47 -16.44
C ILE A 705 3.20 13.97 -16.59
N TYR A 706 4.21 13.14 -16.30
CA TYR A 706 4.18 11.69 -16.48
C TYR A 706 3.69 11.27 -17.89
N GLY A 707 4.18 11.94 -18.95
CA GLY A 707 3.79 11.69 -20.35
C GLY A 707 2.36 12.11 -20.72
N ARG A 708 1.65 12.84 -19.85
CA ARG A 708 0.25 13.25 -20.05
C ARG A 708 0.12 14.77 -19.97
N ARG A 709 -0.49 15.37 -20.99
CA ARG A 709 -0.80 16.81 -20.98
C ARG A 709 -2.04 17.11 -20.15
N LEU A 710 -1.90 18.04 -19.22
CA LEU A 710 -3.00 18.54 -18.42
C LEU A 710 -3.95 19.38 -19.27
N ARG A 711 -5.25 19.12 -19.13
CA ARG A 711 -6.34 19.87 -19.75
C ARG A 711 -6.99 20.76 -18.69
N VAL A 712 -7.04 22.07 -18.89
CA VAL A 712 -7.60 23.00 -17.89
C VAL A 712 -8.78 23.80 -18.45
N ASP A 713 -9.98 23.50 -17.98
CA ASP A 713 -11.24 24.19 -18.31
C ASP A 713 -11.73 25.02 -17.10
N PHE A 714 -12.59 26.02 -17.29
CA PHE A 714 -13.27 26.66 -16.15
C PHE A 714 -14.42 25.76 -15.67
N GLY A 715 -14.43 25.49 -14.36
CA GLY A 715 -15.42 24.66 -13.70
C GLY A 715 -16.74 25.40 -13.47
N LYS A 716 -17.87 24.71 -13.73
CA LYS A 716 -19.19 25.16 -13.28
C LYS A 716 -19.28 24.99 -11.76
N ARG A 717 -19.86 25.98 -11.05
CA ARG A 717 -20.05 25.90 -9.59
C ARG A 717 -20.85 24.66 -9.22
N SER A 718 -20.25 23.77 -8.43
CA SER A 718 -21.00 22.80 -7.64
C SER A 718 -21.57 23.54 -6.43
N ALA A 719 -22.81 24.00 -6.52
CA ALA A 719 -23.52 24.53 -5.35
C ALA A 719 -23.73 23.39 -4.34
N ARG A 720 -23.02 23.45 -3.22
CA ARG A 720 -23.16 22.54 -2.09
C ARG A 720 -22.93 23.32 -0.81
N GLU A 721 -23.93 23.34 0.06
CA GLU A 721 -23.89 24.10 1.31
C GLU A 721 -22.93 23.44 2.32
N PRO A 722 -22.33 24.21 3.24
CA PRO A 722 -21.52 23.64 4.32
C PRO A 722 -22.39 22.73 5.20
N GLY A 723 -21.81 21.59 5.60
CA GLY A 723 -22.58 20.49 6.21
C GLY A 723 -23.04 20.75 7.64
N THR A 724 -24.12 20.07 8.02
CA THR A 724 -24.48 19.80 9.42
C THR A 724 -23.80 18.52 9.90
N ASP A 725 -23.22 18.55 11.10
CA ASP A 725 -22.58 17.38 11.71
C ASP A 725 -23.60 16.29 12.10
N GLY A 726 -23.20 15.03 11.89
CA GLY A 726 -24.04 13.87 12.20
C GLY A 726 -23.99 13.48 13.68
N ALA A 727 -25.04 13.82 14.43
CA ALA A 727 -25.33 13.22 15.73
C ALA A 727 -25.78 11.74 15.56
N PRO A 728 -25.54 10.85 16.55
CA PRO A 728 -25.69 9.42 16.37
C PRO A 728 -27.15 8.97 16.29
N GLN A 729 -27.46 8.11 15.34
CA GLN A 729 -28.78 7.48 15.22
C GLN A 729 -28.82 6.20 16.08
N GLN A 730 -29.82 6.10 16.96
CA GLN A 730 -29.92 5.04 17.96
C GLN A 730 -30.46 3.72 17.38
N ASP A 731 -30.10 2.63 18.05
CA ASP A 731 -30.64 1.29 17.84
C ASP A 731 -32.07 1.17 18.41
N THR A 732 -33.03 0.77 17.59
CA THR A 732 -34.35 0.25 18.01
C THR A 732 -34.81 -0.86 17.06
N GLY A 733 -35.07 -2.05 17.60
CA GLY A 733 -35.51 -3.20 16.82
C GLY A 733 -37.02 -3.43 16.77
N SER A 734 -37.42 -4.23 15.79
CA SER A 734 -38.51 -5.23 15.89
C SER A 734 -39.98 -4.79 16.06
N THR A 735 -40.68 -4.70 14.91
CA THR A 735 -42.07 -5.24 14.68
C THR A 735 -43.28 -4.62 15.44
N PRO A 736 -44.55 -4.97 15.10
CA PRO A 736 -45.08 -5.61 13.87
C PRO A 736 -46.24 -4.85 13.19
N GLN A 737 -46.48 -5.13 11.90
CA GLN A 737 -47.81 -5.52 11.39
C GLN A 737 -47.69 -6.31 10.08
#